data_AF-A0A2B4RE64-F1
#
_entry.id   AF-A0A2B4RE64-F1
#
_cell.length_a   1.000
_cell.length_b   1.000
_cell.length_c   1.000
_cell.angle_alpha   90.00
_cell.angle_beta   90.00
_cell.angle_gamma   90.00
#
_symmetry.space_group_name_H-M   'P 1'
#
loop_
_entity.id
_entity.type
_entity.pdbx_description
1 polymer ?
#
loop_
_entity_poly.entity_id
_entity_poly.type
_entity_poly.pdbx_seq_one_letter_code
_entity_poly.pdbx_strand_id
1 'polypeptide(L)'
;MGRSRASYVIGEGLGPHCTQIIVDDVKKSELPFCLHFDETSTTQVKKQMDLTFRYWSPTHNEVWINFYTSLFFGHAEGEKVANRIFQTMLKDDLPITKLCTLVRDGPNVNKTIVRKLEGAIKNDNPDFSGFIDLGSCVLHNVHNAFGRGLEEYGKDIEQLCVDIHSLFKYSAARREDYHTLQSAMGVEMHNFQKHTEVRWLSLGPSVRRILEQWDCICSFVKDLGKDPKTAPKSVAYKRVSAMLNDEEGKKTKAQLEFVGNVSPVFEDFLTIFQNSCPQVHLLYDKMSEFLRKLMGRFLKKDAYEKKFGSDLVSIDCSANSQLLDADIAIGEATKKALAQIKPDRRKSVYLGIRTFYSTSLTYLQSHLPLQNTLLKALGCLNPVKREKASSVKAIALLAKKLQPQLDVSIVQDEWRVYAVDEDVEQLHKEKRVDHFWQEVFNLKSLNGTEPRYVALPKVVKSGLILAQTNAESERSLSVNARIVTQERTLLGERTIVGLRSVKDALKFYDPENLRPEKFALTDGLLTAVRSAHMHHRQRLDEEEAEKKRKEVDEKLKAEEEERRKRDQEKLRKETRSLRDKGERLDKKEQEAMDEMQTANELLSEGTCKLQAALSSGSKVDSQGAKVACLMIETAKSNQAKAKRKLEAVREKQKEVNINNQKLLEKALPADVSAVPLKKRKSK
;
A
#
# COMPACT_ATOMS: atom_id res chain seq x y z
N MET A 1 -26.50 -14.89 -29.76
CA MET A 1 -25.03 -14.78 -29.93
C MET A 1 -24.38 -15.84 -29.06
N GLY A 2 -23.42 -16.64 -29.57
CA GLY A 2 -22.73 -17.65 -28.75
C GLY A 2 -21.77 -17.03 -27.71
N ARG A 3 -21.45 -17.77 -26.64
CA ARG A 3 -20.61 -17.29 -25.51
C ARG A 3 -19.28 -16.70 -25.97
N SER A 4 -18.52 -17.42 -26.81
CA SER A 4 -17.22 -16.95 -27.29
C SER A 4 -17.33 -15.65 -28.09
N ARG A 5 -18.37 -15.54 -28.93
CA ARG A 5 -18.66 -14.33 -29.69
C ARG A 5 -18.99 -13.14 -28.81
N ALA A 6 -19.82 -13.32 -27.79
CA ALA A 6 -20.11 -12.26 -26.83
C ALA A 6 -18.82 -11.80 -26.11
N SER A 7 -17.98 -12.73 -25.66
CA SER A 7 -16.75 -12.39 -24.94
C SER A 7 -15.78 -11.56 -25.77
N TYR A 8 -15.53 -11.91 -27.03
CA TYR A 8 -14.59 -11.14 -27.86
C TYR A 8 -15.20 -9.84 -28.38
N VAL A 9 -16.50 -9.78 -28.69
CA VAL A 9 -17.15 -8.52 -29.10
C VAL A 9 -17.06 -7.48 -27.97
N ILE A 10 -17.27 -7.91 -26.73
CA ILE A 10 -17.17 -7.03 -25.56
C ILE A 10 -15.71 -6.70 -25.25
N GLY A 11 -14.84 -7.71 -25.18
CA GLY A 11 -13.46 -7.54 -24.71
C GLY A 11 -12.49 -6.92 -25.73
N GLU A 12 -12.72 -7.10 -27.03
CA GLU A 12 -11.80 -6.68 -28.11
C GLU A 12 -12.41 -5.64 -29.06
N GLY A 13 -13.72 -5.36 -28.94
CA GLY A 13 -14.44 -4.39 -29.76
C GLY A 13 -15.03 -3.26 -28.91
N LEU A 14 -16.18 -3.51 -28.29
CA LEU A 14 -16.95 -2.51 -27.54
C LEU A 14 -16.13 -1.88 -26.39
N GLY A 15 -15.50 -2.72 -25.58
CA GLY A 15 -14.72 -2.29 -24.41
C GLY A 15 -13.62 -1.30 -24.77
N PRO A 16 -12.66 -1.67 -25.64
CA PRO A 16 -11.60 -0.76 -26.09
C PRO A 16 -12.14 0.55 -26.70
N HIS A 17 -13.17 0.49 -27.54
CA HIS A 17 -13.79 1.69 -28.11
C HIS A 17 -14.40 2.60 -27.02
N CYS A 18 -15.08 2.01 -26.04
CA CYS A 18 -15.65 2.75 -24.90
C CYS A 18 -14.58 3.37 -24.01
N THR A 19 -13.45 2.70 -23.78
CA THR A 19 -12.30 3.29 -23.09
C THR A 19 -11.74 4.48 -23.86
N GLN A 20 -11.67 4.40 -25.20
CA GLN A 20 -11.16 5.49 -26.03
C GLN A 20 -12.01 6.76 -25.93
N ILE A 21 -13.35 6.64 -25.83
CA ILE A 21 -14.24 7.79 -25.61
C ILE A 21 -13.82 8.60 -24.38
N ILE A 22 -13.52 7.91 -23.27
CA ILE A 22 -13.11 8.55 -22.02
C ILE A 22 -11.70 9.13 -22.14
N VAL A 23 -10.76 8.37 -22.74
CA VAL A 23 -9.39 8.81 -22.96
C VAL A 23 -9.34 10.07 -23.83
N ASP A 24 -10.16 10.13 -24.88
CA ASP A 24 -10.25 11.29 -25.77
C ASP A 24 -10.77 12.53 -25.04
N ASP A 25 -11.75 12.38 -24.13
CA ASP A 25 -12.25 13.50 -23.32
C ASP A 25 -11.20 14.02 -22.34
N VAL A 26 -10.39 13.12 -21.74
CA VAL A 26 -9.23 13.49 -20.91
C VAL A 26 -8.20 14.26 -21.74
N LYS A 27 -7.87 13.79 -22.95
CA LYS A 27 -6.93 14.47 -23.86
C LYS A 27 -7.41 15.86 -24.25
N LYS A 28 -8.69 15.99 -24.62
CA LYS A 28 -9.34 17.27 -24.98
C LYS A 28 -9.36 18.29 -23.84
N SER A 29 -9.26 17.84 -22.58
CA SER A 29 -9.25 18.75 -21.44
C SER A 29 -8.03 19.68 -21.46
N GLU A 30 -6.87 19.22 -21.95
CA GLU A 30 -5.55 19.90 -21.94
C GLU A 30 -5.03 20.33 -20.55
N LEU A 31 -5.83 20.11 -19.52
CA LEU A 31 -5.58 20.39 -18.11
C LEU A 31 -5.00 19.15 -17.40
N PRO A 32 -4.44 19.34 -16.20
CA PRO A 32 -4.03 18.22 -15.36
C PRO A 32 -5.17 17.24 -15.08
N PHE A 33 -4.80 15.99 -14.79
CA PHE A 33 -5.73 14.95 -14.31
C PHE A 33 -5.11 14.11 -13.20
N CYS A 34 -5.95 13.43 -12.44
CA CYS A 34 -5.56 12.51 -11.38
C CYS A 34 -5.91 11.06 -11.76
N LEU A 35 -5.16 10.11 -11.21
CA LEU A 35 -5.52 8.70 -11.23
C LEU A 35 -5.79 8.20 -9.81
N HIS A 36 -6.95 7.59 -9.60
CA HIS A 36 -7.25 6.84 -8.39
C HIS A 36 -6.91 5.38 -8.63
N PHE A 37 -6.32 4.73 -7.63
CA PHE A 37 -6.11 3.30 -7.69
C PHE A 37 -6.35 2.60 -6.35
N ASP A 38 -6.85 1.39 -6.43
CA ASP A 38 -6.97 0.49 -5.29
C ASP A 38 -6.96 -0.96 -5.75
N GLU A 39 -6.56 -1.87 -4.87
CA GLU A 39 -6.45 -3.30 -5.16
C GLU A 39 -7.47 -4.13 -4.38
N THR A 40 -7.97 -5.18 -5.02
CA THR A 40 -8.79 -6.20 -4.35
C THR A 40 -8.47 -7.59 -4.89
N SER A 41 -8.79 -8.61 -4.09
CA SER A 41 -8.77 -9.99 -4.54
C SER A 41 -10.17 -10.38 -5.00
N THR A 42 -10.31 -10.75 -6.27
CA THR A 42 -11.58 -11.19 -6.85
C THR A 42 -11.98 -12.59 -6.38
N THR A 43 -13.23 -12.98 -6.62
CA THR A 43 -13.72 -14.36 -6.39
C THR A 43 -13.00 -15.41 -7.24
N GLN A 44 -12.32 -14.99 -8.32
CA GLN A 44 -11.44 -15.81 -9.14
C GLN A 44 -10.03 -15.96 -8.55
N VAL A 45 -9.76 -15.42 -7.35
CA VAL A 45 -8.44 -15.40 -6.70
C VAL A 45 -7.39 -14.68 -7.55
N LYS A 46 -7.82 -13.64 -8.27
CA LYS A 46 -6.92 -12.73 -9.00
C LYS A 46 -6.84 -11.39 -8.27
N LYS A 47 -5.63 -10.85 -8.14
CA LYS A 47 -5.45 -9.46 -7.69
C LYS A 47 -5.83 -8.55 -8.84
N GLN A 48 -6.85 -7.74 -8.63
CA GLN A 48 -7.33 -6.74 -9.57
C GLN A 48 -7.06 -5.36 -8.99
N MET A 49 -6.50 -4.47 -9.79
CA MET A 49 -6.31 -3.06 -9.49
C MET A 49 -7.12 -2.23 -10.47
N ASP A 50 -8.06 -1.44 -9.95
CA ASP A 50 -8.81 -0.50 -10.79
C ASP A 50 -8.07 0.82 -10.90
N LEU A 51 -8.02 1.37 -12.11
CA LEU A 51 -7.58 2.73 -12.38
C LEU A 51 -8.80 3.56 -12.77
N THR A 52 -8.96 4.73 -12.16
CA THR A 52 -10.07 5.65 -12.43
C THR A 52 -9.51 7.05 -12.64
N PHE A 53 -9.94 7.71 -13.71
CA PHE A 53 -9.58 9.11 -13.95
C PHE A 53 -10.41 10.04 -13.07
N ARG A 54 -9.80 11.16 -12.67
CA ARG A 54 -10.49 12.33 -12.17
C ARG A 54 -9.92 13.58 -12.82
N TYR A 55 -10.75 14.29 -13.58
CA TYR A 55 -10.33 15.40 -14.43
C TYR A 55 -11.49 16.37 -14.66
N TRP A 56 -11.22 17.51 -15.29
CA TRP A 56 -12.28 18.41 -15.74
C TRP A 56 -12.73 17.99 -17.14
N SER A 57 -13.97 17.52 -17.28
CA SER A 57 -14.49 17.09 -18.58
C SER A 57 -14.87 18.33 -19.42
N PRO A 58 -14.30 18.51 -20.63
CA PRO A 58 -14.78 19.53 -21.55
C PRO A 58 -16.16 19.20 -22.12
N THR A 59 -16.55 17.92 -22.17
CA THR A 59 -17.88 17.50 -22.60
C THR A 59 -18.96 17.88 -21.58
N HIS A 60 -18.70 17.64 -20.29
CA HIS A 60 -19.69 17.89 -19.23
C HIS A 60 -19.53 19.24 -18.53
N ASN A 61 -18.40 19.94 -18.72
CA ASN A 61 -18.06 21.18 -18.04
C ASN A 61 -18.12 21.09 -16.51
N GLU A 62 -17.64 19.97 -15.98
CA GLU A 62 -17.58 19.70 -14.54
C GLU A 62 -16.44 18.73 -14.21
N VAL A 63 -16.16 18.52 -12.92
CA VAL A 63 -15.23 17.47 -12.49
C VAL A 63 -15.88 16.12 -12.75
N TRP A 64 -15.24 15.31 -13.58
CA TRP A 64 -15.73 14.02 -14.01
C TRP A 64 -14.83 12.89 -13.51
N ILE A 65 -15.46 11.76 -13.14
CA ILE A 65 -14.79 10.60 -12.56
C ILE A 65 -15.26 9.34 -13.28
N ASN A 66 -14.35 8.73 -14.04
CA ASN A 66 -14.64 7.57 -14.88
C ASN A 66 -13.61 6.47 -14.73
N PHE A 67 -14.08 5.23 -14.76
CA PHE A 67 -13.24 4.05 -14.88
C PHE A 67 -12.38 4.16 -16.14
N TYR A 68 -11.08 3.91 -15.95
CA TYR A 68 -10.14 3.83 -17.05
C TYR A 68 -9.97 2.37 -17.49
N THR A 69 -9.47 1.54 -16.59
CA THR A 69 -9.17 0.12 -16.84
C THR A 69 -8.94 -0.64 -15.53
N SER A 70 -8.89 -1.97 -15.61
CA SER A 70 -8.43 -2.83 -14.52
C SER A 70 -7.17 -3.57 -14.94
N LEU A 71 -6.17 -3.56 -14.06
CA LEU A 71 -4.94 -4.33 -14.21
C LEU A 71 -4.99 -5.57 -13.32
N PHE A 72 -4.57 -6.71 -13.84
CA PHE A 72 -4.57 -7.98 -13.11
C PHE A 72 -3.14 -8.44 -12.84
N PHE A 73 -2.90 -8.93 -11.62
CA PHE A 73 -1.58 -9.33 -11.17
C PHE A 73 -1.63 -10.69 -10.46
N GLY A 74 -0.58 -11.49 -10.65
CA GLY A 74 -0.26 -12.60 -9.74
C GLY A 74 0.45 -12.06 -8.50
N HIS A 75 1.63 -11.43 -8.71
CA HIS A 75 2.37 -10.70 -7.68
C HIS A 75 2.28 -9.19 -7.92
N ALA A 76 1.67 -8.47 -6.99
CA ALA A 76 1.53 -7.00 -7.01
C ALA A 76 2.74 -6.31 -6.33
N GLU A 77 3.93 -6.51 -6.87
CA GLU A 77 5.13 -5.78 -6.42
C GLU A 77 5.12 -4.34 -6.96
N GLY A 78 5.47 -3.36 -6.13
CA GLY A 78 5.29 -1.94 -6.46
C GLY A 78 5.92 -1.49 -7.78
N GLU A 79 7.07 -2.04 -8.15
CA GLU A 79 7.74 -1.72 -9.44
C GLU A 79 7.03 -2.33 -10.64
N LYS A 80 6.60 -3.60 -10.55
CA LYS A 80 5.85 -4.27 -11.61
C LYS A 80 4.52 -3.55 -11.86
N VAL A 81 3.84 -3.15 -10.78
CA VAL A 81 2.59 -2.40 -10.87
C VAL A 81 2.81 -1.03 -11.50
N ALA A 82 3.80 -0.27 -11.03
CA ALA A 82 4.13 1.04 -11.60
C ALA A 82 4.44 0.97 -13.10
N ASN A 83 5.28 0.02 -13.51
CA ASN A 83 5.61 -0.19 -14.93
C ASN A 83 4.36 -0.56 -15.73
N ARG A 84 3.46 -1.38 -15.19
CA ARG A 84 2.23 -1.76 -15.91
C ARG A 84 1.28 -0.57 -16.07
N ILE A 85 1.15 0.29 -15.05
CA ILE A 85 0.38 1.54 -15.14
C ILE A 85 0.98 2.43 -16.24
N PHE A 86 2.29 2.67 -16.18
CA PHE A 86 3.01 3.51 -17.14
C PHE A 86 2.83 3.03 -18.59
N GLN A 87 3.07 1.75 -18.85
CA GLN A 87 2.93 1.15 -20.18
C GLN A 87 1.48 1.21 -20.69
N THR A 88 0.51 1.08 -19.79
CA THR A 88 -0.91 1.19 -20.16
C THR A 88 -1.24 2.63 -20.59
N MET A 89 -0.74 3.62 -19.85
CA MET A 89 -0.91 5.03 -20.21
C MET A 89 -0.23 5.39 -21.54
N LEU A 90 0.99 4.87 -21.78
CA LEU A 90 1.70 5.07 -23.05
C LEU A 90 0.94 4.45 -24.22
N LYS A 91 0.40 3.24 -24.04
CA LYS A 91 -0.38 2.55 -25.07
C LYS A 91 -1.60 3.37 -25.51
N ASP A 92 -2.29 4.01 -24.58
CA ASP A 92 -3.47 4.82 -24.87
C ASP A 92 -3.11 6.29 -25.20
N ASP A 93 -1.81 6.58 -25.34
CA ASP A 93 -1.26 7.88 -25.72
C ASP A 93 -1.73 9.02 -24.79
N LEU A 94 -1.81 8.74 -23.49
CA LEU A 94 -2.21 9.74 -22.50
C LEU A 94 -1.12 10.81 -22.34
N PRO A 95 -1.50 12.08 -22.07
CA PRO A 95 -0.54 13.15 -21.81
C PRO A 95 0.05 12.97 -20.40
N ILE A 96 0.98 12.04 -20.25
CA ILE A 96 1.53 11.59 -18.97
C ILE A 96 2.10 12.75 -18.13
N THR A 97 2.68 13.78 -18.77
CA THR A 97 3.18 14.98 -18.09
C THR A 97 2.07 15.83 -17.43
N LYS A 98 0.81 15.59 -17.78
CA LYS A 98 -0.38 16.21 -17.16
C LYS A 98 -0.96 15.38 -16.00
N LEU A 99 -0.47 14.15 -15.75
CA LEU A 99 -0.84 13.38 -14.57
C LEU A 99 -0.27 14.07 -13.32
N CYS A 100 -1.11 14.73 -12.54
CA CYS A 100 -0.64 15.55 -11.43
C CYS A 100 -0.55 14.80 -10.10
N THR A 101 -1.34 13.74 -9.87
CA THR A 101 -1.26 12.96 -8.64
C THR A 101 -1.88 11.57 -8.78
N LEU A 102 -1.48 10.66 -7.89
CA LEU A 102 -2.11 9.36 -7.68
C LEU A 102 -2.85 9.36 -6.35
N VAL A 103 -4.17 9.19 -6.38
CA VAL A 103 -5.00 9.08 -5.18
C VAL A 103 -5.02 7.63 -4.72
N ARG A 104 -4.69 7.43 -3.44
CA ARG A 104 -4.45 6.10 -2.86
C ARG A 104 -4.63 6.08 -1.33
N ASP A 105 -4.69 4.89 -0.75
CA ASP A 105 -4.83 4.62 0.70
C ASP A 105 -3.56 4.91 1.56
N GLY A 106 -3.12 4.07 2.51
CA GLY A 106 -1.95 4.29 3.40
C GLY A 106 -0.67 3.40 3.28
N PRO A 107 -0.73 2.11 2.86
CA PRO A 107 0.39 1.15 2.81
C PRO A 107 1.65 1.56 2.04
N ASN A 108 2.79 0.95 2.43
CA ASN A 108 4.12 1.18 1.85
C ASN A 108 4.28 0.72 0.40
N VAL A 109 3.54 -0.32 -0.02
CA VAL A 109 3.55 -0.79 -1.41
C VAL A 109 3.06 0.31 -2.35
N ASN A 110 1.97 0.97 -1.99
CA ASN A 110 1.37 2.04 -2.79
C ASN A 110 2.24 3.31 -2.80
N LYS A 111 2.92 3.63 -1.70
CA LYS A 111 3.98 4.67 -1.70
C LYS A 111 5.14 4.32 -2.66
N THR A 112 5.44 3.03 -2.81
CA THR A 112 6.48 2.56 -3.74
C THR A 112 6.03 2.63 -5.19
N ILE A 113 4.76 2.31 -5.48
CA ILE A 113 4.15 2.49 -6.81
C ILE A 113 4.28 3.96 -7.25
N VAL A 114 3.89 4.91 -6.38
CA VAL A 114 3.99 6.36 -6.67
C VAL A 114 5.42 6.75 -7.04
N ARG A 115 6.42 6.40 -6.20
CA ARG A 115 7.83 6.73 -6.43
C ARG A 115 8.38 6.11 -7.72
N LYS A 116 8.03 4.85 -7.98
CA LYS A 116 8.50 4.12 -9.18
C LYS A 116 7.86 4.68 -10.45
N LEU A 117 6.56 4.99 -10.41
CA LEU A 117 5.87 5.60 -11.53
C LEU A 117 6.41 7.00 -11.82
N GLU A 118 6.58 7.84 -10.79
CA GLU A 118 7.19 9.17 -10.95
C GLU A 118 8.59 9.07 -11.56
N GLY A 119 9.42 8.12 -11.10
CA GLY A 119 10.74 7.87 -11.69
C GLY A 119 10.68 7.46 -13.16
N ALA A 120 9.77 6.56 -13.53
CA ALA A 120 9.58 6.15 -14.92
C ALA A 120 9.16 7.34 -15.80
N ILE A 121 8.23 8.18 -15.34
CA ILE A 121 7.80 9.38 -16.06
C ILE A 121 8.96 10.37 -16.23
N LYS A 122 9.74 10.63 -15.18
CA LYS A 122 10.88 11.56 -15.22
C LYS A 122 12.01 11.10 -16.14
N ASN A 123 12.23 9.78 -16.25
CA ASN A 123 13.23 9.24 -17.16
C ASN A 123 12.88 9.56 -18.62
N ASP A 124 11.60 9.46 -18.99
CA ASP A 124 11.12 9.73 -20.35
C ASP A 124 10.82 11.23 -20.56
N ASN A 125 10.55 11.97 -19.48
CA ASN A 125 10.17 13.40 -19.50
C ASN A 125 10.90 14.16 -18.38
N PRO A 126 12.15 14.62 -18.60
CA PRO A 126 12.96 15.29 -17.57
C PRO A 126 12.31 16.55 -16.96
N ASP A 127 11.47 17.24 -17.71
CA ASP A 127 10.76 18.45 -17.27
C ASP A 127 9.53 18.15 -16.39
N PHE A 128 9.21 16.88 -16.15
CA PHE A 128 8.09 16.50 -15.28
C PHE A 128 8.36 16.96 -13.84
N SER A 129 7.52 17.86 -13.33
CA SER A 129 7.65 18.47 -12.00
C SER A 129 7.51 17.49 -10.83
N GLY A 130 7.09 16.25 -11.10
CA GLY A 130 6.74 15.27 -10.09
C GLY A 130 5.27 15.38 -9.67
N PHE A 131 4.81 14.39 -8.89
CA PHE A 131 3.44 14.36 -8.40
C PHE A 131 3.23 15.35 -7.25
N ILE A 132 2.01 15.88 -7.20
CA ILE A 132 1.51 16.65 -6.07
C ILE A 132 1.22 15.69 -4.93
N ASP A 133 1.91 15.88 -3.81
CA ASP A 133 1.66 15.13 -2.58
C ASP A 133 0.58 15.81 -1.74
N LEU A 134 -0.60 15.18 -1.70
CA LEU A 134 -1.69 15.54 -0.81
C LEU A 134 -1.70 14.69 0.47
N GLY A 135 -0.89 13.64 0.55
CA GLY A 135 -0.90 12.62 1.59
C GLY A 135 -1.76 11.40 1.26
N SER A 136 -1.89 10.48 2.23
CA SER A 136 -2.74 9.29 2.12
C SER A 136 -4.24 9.62 2.22
N CYS A 137 -5.08 8.66 1.87
CA CYS A 137 -6.54 8.78 2.01
C CYS A 137 -6.96 9.20 3.43
N VAL A 138 -7.58 10.37 3.56
CA VAL A 138 -8.03 10.91 4.87
C VAL A 138 -9.10 10.05 5.50
N LEU A 139 -9.95 9.42 4.69
CA LEU A 139 -10.99 8.56 5.19
C LEU A 139 -10.36 7.37 5.92
N HIS A 140 -9.37 6.69 5.32
CA HIS A 140 -8.66 5.58 5.95
C HIS A 140 -7.98 6.01 7.26
N ASN A 141 -7.41 7.21 7.30
CA ASN A 141 -6.82 7.74 8.53
C ASN A 141 -7.89 7.91 9.64
N VAL A 142 -9.07 8.44 9.30
CA VAL A 142 -10.20 8.58 10.24
C VAL A 142 -10.74 7.22 10.69
N HIS A 143 -10.83 6.26 9.78
CA HIS A 143 -11.22 4.90 10.10
C HIS A 143 -10.26 4.24 11.08
N ASN A 144 -8.97 4.28 10.77
CA ASN A 144 -7.94 3.65 11.58
C ASN A 144 -7.86 4.30 12.95
N ALA A 145 -8.11 5.61 13.06
CA ALA A 145 -8.24 6.29 14.34
C ALA A 145 -9.39 5.73 15.18
N PHE A 146 -10.55 5.52 14.56
CA PHE A 146 -11.72 4.93 15.22
C PHE A 146 -11.45 3.48 15.64
N GLY A 147 -10.88 2.67 14.74
CA GLY A 147 -10.50 1.28 15.01
C GLY A 147 -9.51 1.15 16.16
N ARG A 148 -8.46 1.98 16.19
CA ARG A 148 -7.52 2.03 17.33
C ARG A 148 -8.17 2.47 18.62
N GLY A 149 -9.14 3.39 18.56
CA GLY A 149 -9.96 3.72 19.71
C GLY A 149 -10.73 2.49 20.21
N LEU A 150 -11.38 1.75 19.31
CA LEU A 150 -12.14 0.54 19.64
C LEU A 150 -11.24 -0.55 20.23
N GLU A 151 -10.01 -0.72 19.75
CA GLU A 151 -9.02 -1.64 20.32
C GLU A 151 -8.78 -1.36 21.81
N GLU A 152 -8.77 -0.08 22.21
CA GLU A 152 -8.64 0.33 23.62
C GLU A 152 -9.95 0.17 24.40
N TYR A 153 -11.08 0.57 23.79
CA TYR A 153 -12.40 0.47 24.41
C TYR A 153 -13.52 0.39 23.37
N GLY A 154 -13.93 -0.84 23.03
CA GLY A 154 -15.02 -1.08 22.07
C GLY A 154 -14.91 -2.38 21.27
N LYS A 155 -13.76 -3.07 21.29
CA LYS A 155 -13.52 -4.27 20.48
C LYS A 155 -14.52 -5.38 20.75
N ASP A 156 -14.90 -5.58 22.01
CA ASP A 156 -15.92 -6.54 22.39
C ASP A 156 -17.29 -6.21 21.77
N ILE A 157 -17.62 -4.92 21.61
CA ILE A 157 -18.85 -4.46 20.97
C ILE A 157 -18.82 -4.69 19.46
N GLU A 158 -17.67 -4.45 18.83
CA GLU A 158 -17.47 -4.78 17.42
C GLU A 158 -17.68 -6.29 17.18
N GLN A 159 -17.12 -7.14 18.04
CA GLN A 159 -17.29 -8.58 17.98
C GLN A 159 -18.73 -9.01 18.30
N LEU A 160 -19.40 -8.36 19.26
CA LEU A 160 -20.81 -8.61 19.60
C LEU A 160 -21.72 -8.39 18.40
N CYS A 161 -21.48 -7.33 17.61
CA CYS A 161 -22.24 -7.08 16.39
C CYS A 161 -22.12 -8.23 15.38
N VAL A 162 -20.91 -8.76 15.19
CA VAL A 162 -20.64 -9.90 14.31
C VAL A 162 -21.30 -11.18 14.83
N ASP A 163 -21.25 -11.40 16.14
CA ASP A 163 -21.77 -12.61 16.77
C ASP A 163 -23.31 -12.65 16.76
N ILE A 164 -23.96 -11.52 17.07
CA ILE A 164 -25.41 -11.38 16.99
C ILE A 164 -25.87 -11.61 15.55
N HIS A 165 -25.26 -10.95 14.56
CA HIS A 165 -25.61 -11.20 13.16
C HIS A 165 -25.44 -12.68 12.78
N SER A 166 -24.35 -13.32 13.19
CA SER A 166 -24.07 -14.74 12.90
C SER A 166 -25.06 -15.69 13.56
N LEU A 167 -25.58 -15.34 14.73
CA LEU A 167 -26.62 -16.10 15.44
C LEU A 167 -27.88 -16.22 14.57
N PHE A 168 -28.30 -15.14 13.92
CA PHE A 168 -29.53 -15.13 13.11
C PHE A 168 -29.29 -15.47 11.63
N LYS A 169 -28.07 -15.27 11.11
CA LYS A 169 -27.80 -15.37 9.66
C LYS A 169 -28.20 -16.71 9.05
N TYR A 170 -27.89 -17.82 9.71
CA TYR A 170 -27.98 -19.17 9.15
C TYR A 170 -29.11 -20.03 9.74
N SER A 171 -30.13 -19.42 10.35
CA SER A 171 -31.21 -20.17 11.00
C SER A 171 -32.55 -19.51 10.78
N ALA A 172 -33.36 -20.11 9.90
CA ALA A 172 -34.72 -19.66 9.63
C ALA A 172 -35.58 -19.74 10.90
N ALA A 173 -35.52 -20.87 11.63
CA ALA A 173 -36.23 -21.07 12.89
C ALA A 173 -35.95 -19.96 13.91
N ARG A 174 -34.67 -19.64 14.18
CA ARG A 174 -34.33 -18.56 15.11
C ARG A 174 -34.82 -17.19 14.67
N ARG A 175 -34.93 -16.93 13.36
CA ARG A 175 -35.50 -15.67 12.86
C ARG A 175 -37.00 -15.62 13.10
N GLU A 176 -37.71 -16.70 12.81
CA GLU A 176 -39.15 -16.83 13.06
C GLU A 176 -39.48 -16.69 14.55
N ASP A 177 -38.77 -17.41 15.41
CA ASP A 177 -38.91 -17.34 16.86
C ASP A 177 -38.65 -15.91 17.37
N TYR A 178 -37.59 -15.27 16.86
CA TYR A 178 -37.24 -13.90 17.24
C TYR A 178 -38.25 -12.87 16.74
N HIS A 179 -38.77 -13.00 15.52
CA HIS A 179 -39.83 -12.13 15.01
C HIS A 179 -41.13 -12.27 15.81
N THR A 180 -41.45 -13.49 16.25
CA THR A 180 -42.58 -13.73 17.15
C THR A 180 -42.37 -13.03 18.49
N LEU A 181 -41.16 -13.11 19.05
CA LEU A 181 -40.81 -12.42 20.29
C LEU A 181 -40.83 -10.88 20.13
N GLN A 182 -40.30 -10.34 19.04
CA GLN A 182 -40.37 -8.91 18.72
C GLN A 182 -41.82 -8.41 18.71
N SER A 183 -42.71 -9.16 18.04
CA SER A 183 -44.13 -8.86 18.02
C SER A 183 -44.78 -8.92 19.42
N ALA A 184 -44.41 -9.92 20.23
CA ALA A 184 -44.94 -10.06 21.58
C ALA A 184 -44.47 -8.96 22.54
N MET A 185 -43.24 -8.45 22.35
CA MET A 185 -42.65 -7.38 23.15
C MET A 185 -42.97 -5.97 22.62
N GLY A 186 -43.70 -5.86 21.50
CA GLY A 186 -44.06 -4.58 20.91
C GLY A 186 -42.88 -3.79 20.34
N VAL A 187 -41.79 -4.47 19.95
CA VAL A 187 -40.60 -3.87 19.32
C VAL A 187 -40.71 -4.02 17.80
N GLU A 188 -40.21 -3.03 17.04
CA GLU A 188 -40.25 -3.08 15.58
C GLU A 188 -39.53 -4.32 15.04
N MET A 189 -40.13 -4.97 14.06
CA MET A 189 -39.61 -6.22 13.49
C MET A 189 -38.39 -5.92 12.61
N HIS A 190 -37.23 -6.37 13.07
CA HIS A 190 -35.96 -6.07 12.41
C HIS A 190 -35.03 -7.27 12.31
N ASN A 191 -34.26 -7.29 11.22
CA ASN A 191 -33.09 -8.14 11.07
C ASN A 191 -31.79 -7.41 11.49
N PHE A 192 -30.78 -8.17 11.88
CA PHE A 192 -29.47 -7.63 12.28
C PHE A 192 -28.53 -7.43 11.08
N GLN A 193 -27.93 -6.25 11.01
CA GLN A 193 -27.02 -5.86 9.94
C GLN A 193 -25.67 -6.59 10.08
N LYS A 194 -25.05 -6.90 8.94
CA LYS A 194 -23.70 -7.47 8.93
C LYS A 194 -22.68 -6.34 9.09
N HIS A 195 -21.91 -6.38 10.18
CA HIS A 195 -20.71 -5.59 10.32
C HIS A 195 -19.47 -6.35 9.80
N THR A 196 -18.54 -5.64 9.18
CA THR A 196 -17.17 -6.11 8.89
C THR A 196 -16.22 -4.94 9.05
N GLU A 197 -15.00 -5.20 9.54
CA GLU A 197 -13.97 -4.16 9.75
C GLU A 197 -13.70 -3.35 8.47
N VAL A 198 -13.62 -4.03 7.31
CA VAL A 198 -13.44 -3.39 5.98
C VAL A 198 -14.62 -2.53 5.51
N ARG A 199 -15.76 -2.54 6.22
CA ARG A 199 -16.93 -1.70 5.95
C ARG A 199 -17.16 -0.78 7.15
N TRP A 200 -16.24 0.14 7.36
CA TRP A 200 -16.24 1.16 8.41
C TRP A 200 -17.60 1.74 8.85
N LEU A 201 -18.46 2.19 7.92
CA LEU A 201 -19.77 2.79 8.22
C LEU A 201 -20.84 1.78 8.69
N SER A 202 -20.53 0.49 8.79
CA SER A 202 -21.49 -0.53 9.21
C SER A 202 -21.56 -0.75 10.72
N LEU A 203 -20.61 -0.25 11.51
CA LEU A 203 -20.60 -0.48 12.95
C LEU A 203 -21.69 0.32 13.68
N GLY A 204 -21.76 1.63 13.50
CA GLY A 204 -22.75 2.46 14.20
C GLY A 204 -24.20 2.05 13.92
N PRO A 205 -24.60 1.80 12.66
CA PRO A 205 -25.92 1.24 12.36
C PRO A 205 -26.19 -0.10 13.06
N SER A 206 -25.21 -1.02 13.08
CA SER A 206 -25.31 -2.30 13.79
C SER A 206 -25.50 -2.11 15.31
N VAL A 207 -24.73 -1.20 15.92
CA VAL A 207 -24.82 -0.88 17.34
C VAL A 207 -26.17 -0.27 17.69
N ARG A 208 -26.66 0.71 16.90
CA ARG A 208 -27.98 1.32 17.10
C ARG A 208 -29.10 0.29 17.00
N ARG A 209 -29.02 -0.65 16.04
CA ARG A 209 -29.98 -1.75 15.91
C ARG A 209 -29.96 -2.70 17.12
N ILE A 210 -28.79 -2.97 17.69
CA ILE A 210 -28.68 -3.79 18.90
C ILE A 210 -29.26 -3.07 20.12
N LEU A 211 -28.98 -1.77 20.27
CA LEU A 211 -29.51 -0.95 21.36
C LEU A 211 -31.04 -0.87 21.33
N GLU A 212 -31.61 -0.63 20.14
CA GLU A 212 -33.06 -0.61 19.89
C GLU A 212 -33.74 -1.93 20.30
N GLN A 213 -33.04 -3.05 20.10
CA GLN A 213 -33.55 -4.40 20.28
C GLN A 213 -33.05 -5.04 21.59
N TRP A 214 -32.38 -4.29 22.46
CA TRP A 214 -31.56 -4.83 23.56
C TRP A 214 -32.32 -5.79 24.47
N ASP A 215 -33.48 -5.37 24.98
CA ASP A 215 -34.26 -6.17 25.93
C ASP A 215 -34.83 -7.44 25.25
N CYS A 216 -35.21 -7.34 23.98
CA CYS A 216 -35.66 -8.48 23.17
C CYS A 216 -34.54 -9.50 22.95
N ILE A 217 -33.32 -9.04 22.64
CA ILE A 217 -32.14 -9.90 22.49
C ILE A 217 -31.83 -10.61 23.81
N CYS A 218 -31.82 -9.89 24.93
CA CYS A 218 -31.57 -10.47 26.25
C CYS A 218 -32.59 -11.58 26.59
N SER A 219 -33.89 -11.33 26.35
CA SER A 219 -34.93 -12.34 26.56
C SER A 219 -34.71 -13.56 25.67
N PHE A 220 -34.48 -13.34 24.37
CA PHE A 220 -34.28 -14.42 23.40
C PHE A 220 -33.07 -15.31 23.74
N VAL A 221 -31.93 -14.69 24.07
CA VAL A 221 -30.70 -15.43 24.40
C VAL A 221 -30.87 -16.21 25.71
N LYS A 222 -31.58 -15.65 26.69
CA LYS A 222 -31.93 -16.36 27.93
C LYS A 222 -32.81 -17.57 27.64
N ASP A 223 -33.81 -17.41 26.77
CA ASP A 223 -34.72 -18.50 26.37
C ASP A 223 -34.00 -19.61 25.61
N LEU A 224 -33.11 -19.25 24.68
CA LEU A 224 -32.24 -20.20 23.98
C LEU A 224 -31.34 -21.02 24.92
N GLY A 225 -30.98 -20.46 26.07
CA GLY A 225 -30.10 -21.09 27.06
C GLY A 225 -30.82 -21.89 28.14
N LYS A 226 -32.16 -21.93 28.16
CA LYS A 226 -32.93 -22.59 29.21
C LYS A 226 -32.67 -24.10 29.31
N ASP A 227 -32.58 -24.79 28.16
CA ASP A 227 -32.24 -26.21 28.12
C ASP A 227 -30.81 -26.40 27.59
N PRO A 228 -29.86 -26.86 28.41
CA PRO A 228 -28.48 -27.14 27.99
C PRO A 228 -28.36 -28.14 26.83
N LYS A 229 -29.37 -29.00 26.60
CA LYS A 229 -29.36 -29.98 25.50
C LYS A 229 -29.66 -29.32 24.14
N THR A 230 -30.52 -28.32 24.11
CA THR A 230 -30.94 -27.62 22.87
C THR A 230 -30.19 -26.31 22.64
N ALA A 231 -29.53 -25.78 23.66
CA ALA A 231 -28.76 -24.53 23.57
C ALA A 231 -27.72 -24.57 22.44
N PRO A 232 -27.60 -23.49 21.63
CA PRO A 232 -26.61 -23.45 20.56
C PRO A 232 -25.17 -23.63 21.08
N LYS A 233 -24.40 -24.52 20.47
CA LYS A 233 -23.01 -24.79 20.91
C LYS A 233 -21.96 -23.88 20.26
N SER A 234 -22.38 -22.99 19.36
CA SER A 234 -21.49 -22.10 18.60
C SER A 234 -20.71 -21.14 19.51
N VAL A 235 -19.48 -20.80 19.12
CA VAL A 235 -18.64 -19.85 19.85
C VAL A 235 -19.32 -18.48 19.95
N ALA A 236 -19.99 -18.02 18.87
CA ALA A 236 -20.73 -16.77 18.85
C ALA A 236 -21.83 -16.73 19.92
N TYR A 237 -22.66 -17.78 20.03
CA TYR A 237 -23.68 -17.87 21.07
C TYR A 237 -23.08 -17.82 22.49
N LYS A 238 -22.00 -18.57 22.75
CA LYS A 238 -21.36 -18.60 24.07
C LYS A 238 -20.87 -17.20 24.48
N ARG A 239 -20.25 -16.45 23.54
CA ARG A 239 -19.83 -15.07 23.79
C ARG A 239 -21.01 -14.15 24.02
N VAL A 240 -22.04 -14.19 23.16
CA VAL A 240 -23.26 -13.37 23.33
C VAL A 240 -23.91 -13.63 24.69
N SER A 241 -24.12 -14.90 25.06
CA SER A 241 -24.71 -15.28 26.34
C SER A 241 -23.88 -14.77 27.53
N ALA A 242 -22.55 -14.84 27.45
CA ALA A 242 -21.67 -14.31 28.49
C ALA A 242 -21.74 -12.77 28.59
N MET A 243 -21.79 -12.06 27.46
CA MET A 243 -21.85 -10.60 27.41
C MET A 243 -23.21 -10.03 27.82
N LEU A 244 -24.29 -10.82 27.71
CA LEU A 244 -25.64 -10.39 28.08
C LEU A 244 -26.06 -10.83 29.50
N ASN A 245 -25.16 -11.44 30.28
CA ASN A 245 -25.46 -11.87 31.65
C ASN A 245 -25.73 -10.66 32.60
N ASP A 246 -26.37 -10.85 33.75
CA ASP A 246 -26.94 -9.73 34.52
C ASP A 246 -25.94 -8.63 34.92
N GLU A 247 -24.70 -8.96 35.30
CA GLU A 247 -23.71 -7.95 35.70
C GLU A 247 -22.80 -7.50 34.54
N GLU A 248 -22.37 -8.40 33.65
CA GLU A 248 -21.57 -8.05 32.47
C GLU A 248 -22.41 -7.30 31.42
N GLY A 249 -23.67 -7.67 31.28
CA GLY A 249 -24.66 -7.03 30.39
C GLY A 249 -24.85 -5.56 30.69
N LYS A 250 -24.77 -5.13 31.96
CA LYS A 250 -24.79 -3.70 32.31
C LYS A 250 -23.57 -2.96 31.76
N LYS A 251 -22.39 -3.58 31.84
CA LYS A 251 -21.14 -3.04 31.29
C LYS A 251 -21.15 -3.05 29.76
N THR A 252 -21.59 -4.14 29.15
CA THR A 252 -21.77 -4.25 27.69
C THR A 252 -22.76 -3.21 27.18
N LYS A 253 -23.89 -2.99 27.86
CA LYS A 253 -24.86 -1.95 27.51
C LYS A 253 -24.22 -0.56 27.59
N ALA A 254 -23.49 -0.24 28.66
CA ALA A 254 -22.80 1.05 28.76
C ALA A 254 -21.78 1.27 27.63
N GLN A 255 -21.06 0.22 27.24
CA GLN A 255 -20.10 0.27 26.13
C GLN A 255 -20.80 0.41 24.77
N LEU A 256 -21.92 -0.29 24.53
CA LEU A 256 -22.76 -0.12 23.34
C LEU A 256 -23.27 1.31 23.23
N GLU A 257 -23.80 1.88 24.32
CA GLU A 257 -24.30 3.26 24.36
C GLU A 257 -23.17 4.26 24.06
N PHE A 258 -21.97 4.03 24.61
CA PHE A 258 -20.80 4.85 24.30
C PHE A 258 -20.41 4.77 22.82
N VAL A 259 -20.26 3.56 22.26
CA VAL A 259 -19.92 3.36 20.84
C VAL A 259 -21.00 3.96 19.93
N GLY A 260 -22.27 3.81 20.30
CA GLY A 260 -23.41 4.42 19.63
C GLY A 260 -23.39 5.95 19.69
N ASN A 261 -22.89 6.55 20.78
CA ASN A 261 -22.75 8.00 20.93
C ASN A 261 -21.58 8.59 20.14
N VAL A 262 -20.44 7.88 20.10
CA VAL A 262 -19.21 8.40 19.51
C VAL A 262 -19.12 8.12 18.01
N SER A 263 -19.70 7.01 17.52
CA SER A 263 -19.66 6.65 16.09
C SER A 263 -20.17 7.77 15.15
N PRO A 264 -21.26 8.51 15.43
CA PRO A 264 -21.71 9.61 14.59
C PRO A 264 -20.66 10.70 14.37
N VAL A 265 -19.78 10.93 15.36
CA VAL A 265 -18.71 11.95 15.23
C VAL A 265 -17.76 11.63 14.08
N PHE A 266 -17.48 10.34 13.85
CA PHE A 266 -16.65 9.86 12.76
C PHE A 266 -17.47 9.66 11.47
N GLU A 267 -18.69 9.12 11.58
CA GLU A 267 -19.60 8.89 10.44
C GLU A 267 -19.92 10.20 9.69
N ASP A 268 -20.12 11.32 10.40
CA ASP A 268 -20.36 12.63 9.79
C ASP A 268 -19.24 13.02 8.81
N PHE A 269 -17.99 12.89 9.23
CA PHE A 269 -16.83 13.24 8.40
C PHE A 269 -16.69 12.27 7.22
N LEU A 270 -16.80 10.96 7.50
CA LEU A 270 -16.66 9.92 6.49
C LEU A 270 -17.72 10.04 5.38
N THR A 271 -18.97 10.30 5.76
CA THR A 271 -20.10 10.40 4.83
C THR A 271 -19.97 11.58 3.90
N ILE A 272 -19.48 12.74 4.39
CA ILE A 272 -19.23 13.92 3.56
C ILE A 272 -18.28 13.53 2.42
N PHE A 273 -17.10 13.02 2.76
CA PHE A 273 -15.99 12.80 1.83
C PHE A 273 -16.02 11.47 1.06
N GLN A 274 -17.08 10.68 1.24
CA GLN A 274 -17.38 9.53 0.38
C GLN A 274 -18.22 9.91 -0.85
N ASN A 275 -18.75 11.13 -0.90
CA ASN A 275 -19.49 11.61 -2.06
C ASN A 275 -18.58 11.74 -3.29
N SER A 276 -19.10 11.50 -4.49
CA SER A 276 -18.39 11.68 -5.76
C SER A 276 -18.22 13.13 -6.20
N CYS A 277 -18.90 14.07 -5.56
CA CYS A 277 -18.79 15.49 -5.86
C CYS A 277 -17.42 16.05 -5.43
N PRO A 278 -16.87 17.07 -6.13
CA PRO A 278 -15.63 17.70 -5.70
C PRO A 278 -15.80 18.44 -4.36
N GLN A 279 -15.09 17.97 -3.33
CA GLN A 279 -15.19 18.53 -1.97
C GLN A 279 -13.84 18.96 -1.37
N VAL A 280 -12.78 19.02 -2.18
CA VAL A 280 -11.44 19.37 -1.70
C VAL A 280 -11.37 20.76 -1.05
N HIS A 281 -12.22 21.69 -1.50
CA HIS A 281 -12.39 23.03 -0.92
C HIS A 281 -12.91 23.03 0.53
N LEU A 282 -13.53 21.94 0.99
CA LEU A 282 -14.03 21.77 2.36
C LEU A 282 -13.07 20.99 3.25
N LEU A 283 -12.14 20.22 2.66
CA LEU A 283 -11.42 19.17 3.36
C LEU A 283 -10.58 19.68 4.54
N TYR A 284 -9.79 20.74 4.33
CA TYR A 284 -8.95 21.32 5.38
C TYR A 284 -9.77 21.80 6.60
N ASP A 285 -10.86 22.50 6.33
CA ASP A 285 -11.74 23.04 7.37
C ASP A 285 -12.48 21.93 8.10
N LYS A 286 -13.03 20.96 7.37
CA LYS A 286 -13.77 19.84 7.97
C LYS A 286 -12.89 18.94 8.81
N MET A 287 -11.62 18.72 8.44
CA MET A 287 -10.67 18.03 9.32
C MET A 287 -10.41 18.81 10.61
N SER A 288 -10.25 20.13 10.50
CA SER A 288 -10.04 20.99 11.67
C SER A 288 -11.26 21.02 12.59
N GLU A 289 -12.46 21.11 12.03
CA GLU A 289 -13.74 21.02 12.75
C GLU A 289 -13.90 19.67 13.44
N PHE A 290 -13.63 18.58 12.73
CA PHE A 290 -13.71 17.22 13.26
C PHE A 290 -12.76 17.02 14.45
N LEU A 291 -11.50 17.43 14.33
CA LEU A 291 -10.55 17.36 15.46
C LEU A 291 -11.02 18.15 16.66
N ARG A 292 -11.47 19.39 16.49
CA ARG A 292 -12.00 20.20 17.61
C ARG A 292 -13.25 19.56 18.23
N LYS A 293 -14.15 18.99 17.41
CA LYS A 293 -15.33 18.28 17.90
C LYS A 293 -14.94 17.07 18.75
N LEU A 294 -13.90 16.34 18.36
CA LEU A 294 -13.36 15.21 19.14
C LEU A 294 -12.65 15.68 20.41
N MET A 295 -11.77 16.68 20.32
CA MET A 295 -11.08 17.30 21.46
C MET A 295 -12.07 17.79 22.52
N GLY A 296 -13.12 18.48 22.09
CA GLY A 296 -14.17 18.99 22.98
C GLY A 296 -14.98 17.92 23.71
N ARG A 297 -14.81 16.63 23.36
CA ARG A 297 -15.42 15.54 24.13
C ARG A 297 -14.71 15.25 25.43
N PHE A 298 -13.41 15.54 25.54
CA PHE A 298 -12.60 15.08 26.68
C PHE A 298 -11.48 16.01 27.13
N LEU A 299 -11.14 17.06 26.35
CA LEU A 299 -10.14 18.06 26.70
C LEU A 299 -10.78 19.35 27.20
N LYS A 300 -10.03 20.08 28.05
CA LYS A 300 -10.42 21.42 28.50
C LYS A 300 -10.47 22.39 27.32
N LYS A 301 -11.43 23.31 27.36
CA LYS A 301 -11.78 24.20 26.24
C LYS A 301 -10.62 25.13 25.84
N ASP A 302 -9.92 25.66 26.83
CA ASP A 302 -8.74 26.52 26.69
C ASP A 302 -7.60 25.86 25.89
N ALA A 303 -7.52 24.53 25.89
CA ALA A 303 -6.47 23.80 25.18
C ALA A 303 -6.58 23.90 23.65
N TYR A 304 -7.81 24.06 23.11
CA TYR A 304 -8.09 23.96 21.67
C TYR A 304 -8.94 25.09 21.07
N GLU A 305 -9.68 25.88 21.86
CA GLU A 305 -10.70 26.79 21.32
C GLU A 305 -10.17 27.86 20.33
N LYS A 306 -8.94 28.34 20.54
CA LYS A 306 -8.30 29.37 19.68
C LYS A 306 -7.43 28.77 18.56
N LYS A 307 -7.38 27.44 18.45
CA LYS A 307 -6.49 26.73 17.51
C LYS A 307 -7.28 26.22 16.30
N PHE A 308 -6.61 26.19 15.15
CA PHE A 308 -7.20 25.70 13.90
C PHE A 308 -6.12 25.15 12.97
N GLY A 309 -6.48 24.21 12.09
CA GLY A 309 -5.55 23.70 11.10
C GLY A 309 -4.33 23.03 11.74
N SER A 310 -3.14 23.45 11.31
CA SER A 310 -1.85 22.93 11.78
C SER A 310 -1.67 23.02 13.31
N ASP A 311 -2.27 24.02 13.95
CA ASP A 311 -2.10 24.27 15.40
C ASP A 311 -2.76 23.18 16.26
N LEU A 312 -3.63 22.36 15.66
CA LEU A 312 -4.31 21.24 16.33
C LEU A 312 -3.41 20.00 16.47
N VAL A 313 -2.33 19.91 15.69
CA VAL A 313 -1.46 18.72 15.63
C VAL A 313 -0.63 18.53 16.91
N SER A 314 -0.33 19.62 17.63
CA SER A 314 0.54 19.59 18.81
C SER A 314 -0.22 19.77 20.13
N ILE A 315 -1.54 19.55 20.13
CA ILE A 315 -2.34 19.66 21.36
C ILE A 315 -2.07 18.44 22.24
N ASP A 316 -1.71 18.70 23.49
CA ASP A 316 -1.46 17.70 24.51
C ASP A 316 -2.76 16.97 24.91
N CYS A 317 -2.67 15.65 24.99
CA CYS A 317 -3.76 14.76 25.41
C CYS A 317 -3.53 14.14 26.80
N SER A 318 -2.49 14.56 27.53
CA SER A 318 -2.19 14.06 28.87
C SER A 318 -3.31 14.33 29.87
N ALA A 319 -3.34 13.56 30.96
CA ALA A 319 -4.40 13.64 31.97
C ALA A 319 -4.64 15.06 32.53
N ASN A 320 -3.61 15.89 32.62
CA ASN A 320 -3.71 17.26 33.13
C ASN A 320 -4.52 18.20 32.21
N SER A 321 -4.54 17.89 30.92
CA SER A 321 -5.24 18.64 29.88
C SER A 321 -6.69 18.17 29.68
N GLN A 322 -7.07 17.05 30.31
CA GLN A 322 -8.39 16.45 30.18
C GLN A 322 -9.43 17.03 31.16
N LEU A 323 -10.70 16.91 30.78
CA LEU A 323 -11.86 17.18 31.63
C LEU A 323 -11.97 16.14 32.75
N LEU A 324 -12.69 16.46 33.82
CA LEU A 324 -13.03 15.50 34.88
C LEU A 324 -14.07 14.47 34.41
N ASP A 325 -14.25 13.36 35.13
CA ASP A 325 -15.18 12.28 34.75
C ASP A 325 -16.64 12.74 34.67
N ALA A 326 -17.02 13.77 35.45
CA ALA A 326 -18.38 14.33 35.40
C ALA A 326 -18.65 15.10 34.08
N ASP A 327 -17.59 15.66 33.49
CA ASP A 327 -17.67 16.64 32.41
C ASP A 327 -17.34 16.05 31.03
N ILE A 328 -16.73 14.86 30.99
CA ILE A 328 -16.44 14.16 29.74
C ILE A 328 -17.75 13.83 28.99
N ALA A 329 -17.77 14.14 27.69
CA ALA A 329 -18.97 14.09 26.87
C ALA A 329 -19.20 12.70 26.27
N ILE A 330 -19.70 11.79 27.10
CA ILE A 330 -19.96 10.37 26.75
C ILE A 330 -21.39 10.07 26.31
N GLY A 331 -22.30 11.05 26.41
CA GLY A 331 -23.72 10.90 26.09
C GLY A 331 -24.58 10.51 27.29
N GLU A 332 -25.85 10.94 27.28
CA GLU A 332 -26.79 10.76 28.39
C GLU A 332 -27.16 9.28 28.60
N ALA A 333 -27.37 8.53 27.51
CA ALA A 333 -27.67 7.10 27.59
C ALA A 333 -26.53 6.30 28.22
N THR A 334 -25.28 6.63 27.88
CA THR A 334 -24.09 6.06 28.52
C THR A 334 -24.03 6.41 30.01
N LYS A 335 -24.26 7.68 30.38
CA LYS A 335 -24.31 8.11 31.81
C LYS A 335 -25.36 7.31 32.59
N LYS A 336 -26.55 7.15 32.04
CA LYS A 336 -27.64 6.33 32.62
C LYS A 336 -27.25 4.87 32.77
N ALA A 337 -26.61 4.27 31.75
CA ALA A 337 -26.12 2.89 31.82
C ALA A 337 -25.02 2.72 32.88
N LEU A 338 -24.09 3.67 32.99
CA LEU A 338 -23.03 3.66 34.01
C LEU A 338 -23.59 3.77 35.44
N ALA A 339 -24.71 4.49 35.63
CA ALA A 339 -25.36 4.59 36.94
C ALA A 339 -25.87 3.23 37.46
N GLN A 340 -26.11 2.26 36.57
CA GLN A 340 -26.51 0.89 36.92
C GLN A 340 -25.31 -0.02 37.27
N ILE A 341 -24.08 0.43 36.99
CA ILE A 341 -22.84 -0.30 37.30
C ILE A 341 -22.36 0.08 38.71
N LYS A 342 -21.76 -0.86 39.42
CA LYS A 342 -21.18 -0.63 40.76
C LYS A 342 -20.07 0.45 40.72
N PRO A 343 -19.96 1.34 41.74
CA PRO A 343 -19.03 2.48 41.71
C PRO A 343 -17.55 2.12 41.51
N ASP A 344 -17.10 1.01 42.09
CA ASP A 344 -15.74 0.47 41.98
C ASP A 344 -15.34 0.16 40.52
N ARG A 345 -16.30 -0.28 39.70
CA ARG A 345 -16.10 -0.61 38.28
C ARG A 345 -16.28 0.58 37.34
N ARG A 346 -16.88 1.70 37.78
CA ARG A 346 -17.07 2.88 36.91
C ARG A 346 -15.75 3.52 36.50
N LYS A 347 -14.75 3.52 37.40
CA LYS A 347 -13.43 4.11 37.15
C LYS A 347 -12.73 3.47 35.95
N SER A 348 -12.78 2.15 35.82
CA SER A 348 -12.15 1.46 34.68
C SER A 348 -12.86 1.76 33.35
N VAL A 349 -14.16 1.99 33.37
CA VAL A 349 -14.91 2.42 32.18
C VAL A 349 -14.52 3.84 31.74
N TYR A 350 -14.48 4.80 32.67
CA TYR A 350 -14.01 6.16 32.34
C TYR A 350 -12.57 6.17 31.83
N LEU A 351 -11.69 5.35 32.42
CA LEU A 351 -10.34 5.19 31.93
C LEU A 351 -10.32 4.66 30.48
N GLY A 352 -11.07 3.59 30.18
CA GLY A 352 -11.18 3.05 28.81
C GLY A 352 -11.69 4.09 27.80
N ILE A 353 -12.70 4.87 28.17
CA ILE A 353 -13.24 5.95 27.33
C ILE A 353 -12.19 7.04 27.07
N ARG A 354 -11.40 7.43 28.10
CA ARG A 354 -10.32 8.42 27.95
C ARG A 354 -9.22 7.90 27.03
N THR A 355 -8.86 6.64 27.17
CA THR A 355 -7.87 5.99 26.32
C THR A 355 -8.38 5.90 24.89
N PHE A 356 -9.65 5.55 24.66
CA PHE A 356 -10.28 5.61 23.33
C PHE A 356 -10.06 6.98 22.69
N TYR A 357 -10.47 8.07 23.38
CA TYR A 357 -10.38 9.41 22.81
C TYR A 357 -8.94 9.84 22.56
N SER A 358 -8.05 9.59 23.51
CA SER A 358 -6.64 9.98 23.43
C SER A 358 -5.92 9.24 22.31
N THR A 359 -6.14 7.93 22.19
CA THR A 359 -5.56 7.08 21.14
C THR A 359 -6.07 7.47 19.76
N SER A 360 -7.39 7.66 19.59
CA SER A 360 -7.96 8.13 18.33
C SER A 360 -7.41 9.51 17.95
N LEU A 361 -7.38 10.46 18.89
CA LEU A 361 -6.91 11.81 18.61
C LEU A 361 -5.42 11.85 18.25
N THR A 362 -4.57 11.15 19.00
CA THR A 362 -3.11 11.09 18.74
C THR A 362 -2.82 10.50 17.36
N TYR A 363 -3.57 9.46 16.97
CA TYR A 363 -3.46 8.90 15.62
C TYR A 363 -3.86 9.92 14.54
N LEU A 364 -4.96 10.64 14.73
CA LEU A 364 -5.40 11.67 13.77
C LEU A 364 -4.40 12.83 13.67
N GLN A 365 -3.86 13.32 14.79
CA GLN A 365 -2.86 14.39 14.81
C GLN A 365 -1.61 14.02 13.99
N SER A 366 -1.19 12.75 14.03
CA SER A 366 -0.01 12.26 13.32
C SER A 366 -0.24 11.90 11.85
N HIS A 367 -1.48 11.65 11.44
CA HIS A 367 -1.79 11.13 10.09
C HIS A 367 -2.62 12.08 9.21
N LEU A 368 -3.37 13.01 9.79
CA LEU A 368 -4.09 14.02 9.00
C LEU A 368 -3.12 15.08 8.46
N PRO A 369 -3.25 15.49 7.19
CA PRO A 369 -2.33 16.39 6.50
C PRO A 369 -2.56 17.88 6.86
N LEU A 370 -2.78 18.22 8.12
CA LEU A 370 -3.12 19.59 8.54
C LEU A 370 -1.98 20.61 8.38
N GLN A 371 -0.75 20.10 8.17
CA GLN A 371 0.42 20.90 7.81
C GLN A 371 0.53 21.15 6.30
N ASN A 372 -0.30 20.51 5.47
CA ASN A 372 -0.25 20.67 4.02
C ASN A 372 -0.79 22.04 3.59
N THR A 373 0.12 22.92 3.14
CA THR A 373 -0.19 24.29 2.75
C THR A 373 -0.99 24.38 1.45
N LEU A 374 -0.79 23.44 0.52
CA LEU A 374 -1.59 23.36 -0.71
C LEU A 374 -3.04 23.03 -0.37
N LEU A 375 -3.27 22.03 0.49
CA LEU A 375 -4.61 21.66 0.93
C LEU A 375 -5.32 22.79 1.66
N LYS A 376 -4.59 23.55 2.50
CA LYS A 376 -5.11 24.78 3.12
C LYS A 376 -5.50 25.82 2.07
N ALA A 377 -4.68 26.01 1.04
CA ALA A 377 -4.95 26.98 -0.03
C ALA A 377 -6.14 26.59 -0.91
N LEU A 378 -6.35 25.30 -1.18
CA LEU A 378 -7.54 24.82 -1.91
C LEU A 378 -8.86 25.23 -1.24
N GLY A 379 -8.83 25.53 0.05
CA GLY A 379 -9.96 26.10 0.77
C GLY A 379 -10.48 27.42 0.20
N CYS A 380 -9.65 28.23 -0.50
CA CYS A 380 -10.12 29.48 -1.12
C CYS A 380 -11.11 29.26 -2.28
N LEU A 381 -11.15 28.05 -2.85
CA LEU A 381 -12.09 27.68 -3.91
C LEU A 381 -13.53 27.52 -3.40
N ASN A 382 -13.73 27.59 -2.08
CA ASN A 382 -15.07 27.66 -1.49
C ASN A 382 -15.68 29.04 -1.79
N PRO A 383 -16.85 29.12 -2.46
CA PRO A 383 -17.51 30.39 -2.78
C PRO A 383 -17.74 31.30 -1.56
N VAL A 384 -17.97 30.72 -0.37
CA VAL A 384 -18.20 31.45 0.88
C VAL A 384 -16.93 32.14 1.40
N LYS A 385 -15.74 31.77 0.91
CA LYS A 385 -14.46 32.37 1.31
C LYS A 385 -13.93 33.42 0.33
N ARG A 386 -14.71 33.73 -0.71
CA ARG A 386 -14.39 34.68 -1.78
C ARG A 386 -13.78 36.00 -1.27
N GLU A 387 -14.40 36.64 -0.29
CA GLU A 387 -14.04 37.96 0.21
C GLU A 387 -12.84 37.97 1.19
N LYS A 388 -12.31 36.80 1.58
CA LYS A 388 -11.20 36.75 2.53
C LYS A 388 -9.95 37.30 1.88
N ALA A 389 -9.31 38.30 2.49
CA ALA A 389 -8.05 38.87 1.98
C ALA A 389 -6.93 37.81 1.80
N SER A 390 -6.94 36.74 2.58
CA SER A 390 -5.99 35.62 2.46
C SER A 390 -6.18 34.77 1.19
N SER A 391 -7.34 34.87 0.52
CA SER A 391 -7.67 34.10 -0.69
C SER A 391 -6.77 34.45 -1.89
N VAL A 392 -6.34 35.71 -2.02
CA VAL A 392 -5.42 36.17 -3.09
C VAL A 392 -4.05 35.50 -2.97
N LYS A 393 -3.56 35.28 -1.74
CA LYS A 393 -2.31 34.55 -1.50
C LYS A 393 -2.50 33.05 -1.76
N ALA A 394 -3.66 32.50 -1.41
CA ALA A 394 -3.99 31.11 -1.63
C ALA A 394 -4.07 30.78 -3.13
N ILE A 395 -4.81 31.55 -3.93
CA ILE A 395 -4.91 31.32 -5.37
C ILE A 395 -3.57 31.47 -6.08
N ALA A 396 -2.72 32.40 -5.63
CA ALA A 396 -1.36 32.53 -6.15
C ALA A 396 -0.50 31.29 -5.89
N LEU A 397 -0.65 30.67 -4.71
CA LEU A 397 0.00 29.38 -4.41
C LEU A 397 -0.54 28.27 -5.33
N LEU A 398 -1.86 28.23 -5.55
CA LEU A 398 -2.47 27.26 -6.47
C LEU A 398 -1.98 27.44 -7.90
N ALA A 399 -1.90 28.68 -8.40
CA ALA A 399 -1.37 28.96 -9.74
C ALA A 399 0.05 28.43 -9.90
N LYS A 400 0.96 28.77 -8.96
CA LYS A 400 2.35 28.31 -8.99
C LYS A 400 2.49 26.78 -8.97
N LYS A 401 1.62 26.10 -8.23
CA LYS A 401 1.71 24.64 -8.03
C LYS A 401 1.00 23.83 -9.10
N LEU A 402 -0.12 24.33 -9.61
CA LEU A 402 -1.02 23.57 -10.48
C LEU A 402 -0.95 24.00 -11.94
N GLN A 403 -0.54 25.24 -12.20
CA GLN A 403 -0.45 25.84 -13.53
C GLN A 403 0.82 26.73 -13.63
N PRO A 404 2.02 26.16 -13.47
CA PRO A 404 3.28 26.91 -13.40
C PRO A 404 3.59 27.73 -14.67
N GLN A 405 2.93 27.42 -15.78
CA GLN A 405 3.05 28.15 -17.04
C GLN A 405 2.25 29.47 -17.09
N LEU A 406 1.38 29.75 -16.11
CA LEU A 406 0.61 30.99 -16.05
C LEU A 406 1.36 32.09 -15.30
N ASP A 407 1.17 33.35 -15.71
CA ASP A 407 1.58 34.49 -14.91
C ASP A 407 0.67 34.58 -13.67
N VAL A 408 1.30 34.43 -12.50
CA VAL A 408 0.64 34.48 -11.20
C VAL A 408 -0.02 35.84 -10.97
N SER A 409 0.55 36.92 -11.50
CA SER A 409 0.02 38.28 -11.34
C SER A 409 -1.34 38.40 -12.02
N ILE A 410 -1.46 37.89 -13.25
CA ILE A 410 -2.74 37.84 -14.00
C ILE A 410 -3.79 37.04 -13.21
N VAL A 411 -3.43 35.88 -12.67
CA VAL A 411 -4.35 35.07 -11.86
C VAL A 411 -4.80 35.84 -10.61
N GLN A 412 -3.89 36.57 -9.95
CA GLN A 412 -4.24 37.36 -8.78
C GLN A 412 -5.15 38.55 -9.13
N ASP A 413 -4.91 39.20 -10.26
CA ASP A 413 -5.75 40.31 -10.74
C ASP A 413 -7.16 39.82 -11.10
N GLU A 414 -7.26 38.72 -11.85
CA GLU A 414 -8.55 38.06 -12.12
C GLU A 414 -9.25 37.65 -10.82
N TRP A 415 -8.52 37.16 -9.81
CA TRP A 415 -9.11 36.82 -8.51
C TRP A 415 -9.62 38.05 -7.75
N ARG A 416 -8.92 39.19 -7.83
CA ARG A 416 -9.37 40.45 -7.20
C ARG A 416 -10.66 40.95 -7.83
N VAL A 417 -10.77 40.87 -9.17
CA VAL A 417 -12.00 41.18 -9.89
C VAL A 417 -13.10 40.20 -9.45
N TYR A 418 -12.82 38.89 -9.48
CA TYR A 418 -13.73 37.86 -9.00
C TYR A 418 -14.20 38.10 -7.57
N ALA A 419 -13.36 38.62 -6.67
CA ALA A 419 -13.74 38.82 -5.27
C ALA A 419 -14.79 39.92 -5.05
N VAL A 420 -14.92 40.89 -5.98
CA VAL A 420 -15.83 42.04 -5.86
C VAL A 420 -16.90 42.12 -6.96
N ASP A 421 -16.84 41.20 -7.93
CA ASP A 421 -17.82 41.05 -9.02
C ASP A 421 -19.29 40.90 -8.53
N GLU A 422 -20.14 41.88 -8.83
CA GLU A 422 -21.55 41.85 -8.42
C GLU A 422 -22.35 40.72 -9.07
N ASP A 423 -22.03 40.35 -10.32
CA ASP A 423 -22.71 39.25 -11.02
C ASP A 423 -22.45 37.92 -10.32
N VAL A 424 -21.24 37.73 -9.78
CA VAL A 424 -20.88 36.55 -8.99
C VAL A 424 -21.61 36.52 -7.65
N GLU A 425 -21.85 37.67 -7.02
CA GLU A 425 -22.54 37.73 -5.72
C GLU A 425 -24.00 37.30 -5.83
N GLN A 426 -24.62 37.52 -6.99
CA GLN A 426 -25.99 37.08 -7.29
C GLN A 426 -26.10 35.57 -7.55
N LEU A 427 -24.98 34.87 -7.77
CA LEU A 427 -24.99 33.44 -8.02
C LEU A 427 -25.34 32.64 -6.76
N HIS A 428 -26.17 31.62 -6.92
CA HIS A 428 -26.53 30.72 -5.83
C HIS A 428 -25.34 29.89 -5.37
N LYS A 429 -24.94 30.03 -4.10
CA LYS A 429 -23.74 29.39 -3.53
C LYS A 429 -24.00 27.94 -3.09
N GLU A 430 -25.25 27.55 -2.82
CA GLU A 430 -25.59 26.19 -2.37
C GLU A 430 -25.81 25.24 -3.57
N LYS A 431 -24.72 24.94 -4.27
CA LYS A 431 -24.67 23.94 -5.35
C LYS A 431 -23.33 23.21 -5.34
N ARG A 432 -23.18 22.22 -6.23
CA ARG A 432 -21.89 21.56 -6.47
C ARG A 432 -20.85 22.63 -6.82
N VAL A 433 -19.69 22.59 -6.16
CA VAL A 433 -18.69 23.68 -6.26
C VAL A 433 -18.23 23.91 -7.70
N ASP A 434 -18.09 22.85 -8.48
CA ASP A 434 -17.70 22.93 -9.89
C ASP A 434 -18.81 23.47 -10.78
N HIS A 435 -20.09 23.28 -10.43
CA HIS A 435 -21.22 23.93 -11.10
C HIS A 435 -21.24 25.43 -10.83
N PHE A 436 -21.02 25.84 -9.57
CA PHE A 436 -20.85 27.26 -9.23
C PHE A 436 -19.70 27.88 -10.04
N TRP A 437 -18.54 27.23 -10.06
CA TRP A 437 -17.40 27.74 -10.82
C TRP A 437 -17.64 27.76 -12.32
N GLN A 438 -18.38 26.80 -12.87
CA GLN A 438 -18.74 26.83 -14.29
C GLN A 438 -19.64 28.03 -14.64
N GLU A 439 -20.56 28.42 -13.76
CA GLU A 439 -21.33 29.67 -13.94
C GLU A 439 -20.43 30.90 -13.93
N VAL A 440 -19.46 30.96 -13.01
CA VAL A 440 -18.45 32.03 -12.97
C VAL A 440 -17.64 32.08 -14.28
N PHE A 441 -17.26 30.93 -14.83
CA PHE A 441 -16.49 30.85 -16.08
C PHE A 441 -17.30 31.25 -17.32
N ASN A 442 -18.63 31.16 -17.25
CA ASN A 442 -19.52 31.56 -18.33
C ASN A 442 -19.76 33.08 -18.38
N LEU A 443 -19.39 33.81 -17.32
CA LEU A 443 -19.50 35.27 -17.30
C LEU A 443 -18.66 35.89 -18.41
N LYS A 444 -19.27 36.86 -19.09
CA LYS A 444 -18.64 37.62 -20.18
C LYS A 444 -18.20 38.99 -19.68
N SER A 445 -17.25 39.58 -20.38
CA SER A 445 -16.91 40.99 -20.18
C SER A 445 -18.07 41.89 -20.63
N LEU A 446 -17.98 43.19 -20.36
CA LEU A 446 -19.07 44.14 -20.65
C LEU A 446 -19.47 44.20 -22.14
N ASN A 447 -18.57 43.81 -23.05
CA ASN A 447 -18.85 43.75 -24.49
C ASN A 447 -19.61 42.47 -24.91
N GLY A 448 -19.82 41.53 -24.00
CA GLY A 448 -20.59 40.29 -24.20
C GLY A 448 -19.88 39.19 -24.99
N THR A 449 -18.69 39.43 -25.55
CA THR A 449 -18.02 38.47 -26.46
C THR A 449 -16.90 37.71 -25.76
N GLU A 450 -16.08 38.38 -24.98
CA GLU A 450 -14.90 37.78 -24.34
C GLU A 450 -15.22 37.16 -22.98
N PRO A 451 -14.58 36.04 -22.60
CA PRO A 451 -14.71 35.51 -21.25
C PRO A 451 -14.14 36.52 -20.24
N ARG A 452 -14.84 36.70 -19.12
CA ARG A 452 -14.40 37.61 -18.07
C ARG A 452 -13.10 37.15 -17.39
N TYR A 453 -12.90 35.84 -17.32
CA TYR A 453 -11.76 35.19 -16.67
C TYR A 453 -11.10 34.22 -17.64
N VAL A 454 -9.78 34.31 -17.82
CA VAL A 454 -9.02 33.49 -18.78
C VAL A 454 -8.00 32.60 -18.07
N ALA A 455 -7.24 33.16 -17.13
CA ALA A 455 -6.23 32.43 -16.38
C ALA A 455 -6.84 31.67 -15.18
N LEU A 456 -7.80 32.28 -14.50
CA LEU A 456 -8.45 31.75 -13.31
C LEU A 456 -9.15 30.40 -13.54
N PRO A 457 -9.91 30.17 -14.63
CA PRO A 457 -10.54 28.87 -14.87
C PRO A 457 -9.55 27.73 -14.90
N LYS A 458 -8.35 27.93 -15.48
CA LYS A 458 -7.31 26.89 -15.55
C LYS A 458 -6.83 26.47 -14.17
N VAL A 459 -6.63 27.43 -13.27
CA VAL A 459 -6.18 27.19 -11.88
C VAL A 459 -7.27 26.51 -11.07
N VAL A 460 -8.50 27.01 -11.13
CA VAL A 460 -9.63 26.47 -10.37
C VAL A 460 -9.97 25.06 -10.82
N LYS A 461 -10.09 24.81 -12.13
CA LYS A 461 -10.35 23.48 -12.68
C LYS A 461 -9.29 22.47 -12.22
N SER A 462 -8.01 22.86 -12.28
CA SER A 462 -6.89 22.03 -11.80
C SER A 462 -6.93 21.79 -10.29
N GLY A 463 -7.45 22.73 -9.50
CA GLY A 463 -7.61 22.57 -8.06
C GLY A 463 -8.76 21.63 -7.68
N LEU A 464 -9.90 21.72 -8.35
CA LEU A 464 -11.11 20.96 -8.00
C LEU A 464 -11.02 19.46 -8.30
N ILE A 465 -10.15 19.05 -9.23
CA ILE A 465 -9.88 17.64 -9.55
C ILE A 465 -9.02 16.93 -8.51
N LEU A 466 -8.37 17.67 -7.61
CA LEU A 466 -7.55 17.08 -6.54
C LEU A 466 -8.44 16.40 -5.50
N ALA A 467 -8.13 15.16 -5.15
CA ALA A 467 -8.82 14.37 -4.14
C ALA A 467 -7.83 13.75 -3.17
N GLN A 468 -8.28 13.58 -1.93
CA GLN A 468 -7.53 12.84 -0.91
C GLN A 468 -8.36 11.67 -0.37
N THR A 469 -9.27 11.15 -1.18
CA THR A 469 -10.26 10.14 -0.79
C THR A 469 -10.21 9.00 -1.80
N ASN A 470 -10.00 7.79 -1.32
CA ASN A 470 -10.01 6.57 -2.14
C ASN A 470 -11.43 5.99 -2.36
N ALA A 471 -12.47 6.73 -1.97
CA ALA A 471 -13.86 6.26 -2.07
C ALA A 471 -14.27 5.90 -3.51
N GLU A 472 -13.71 6.58 -4.52
CA GLU A 472 -14.02 6.32 -5.93
C GLU A 472 -13.48 4.98 -6.42
N SER A 473 -12.24 4.62 -6.06
CA SER A 473 -11.66 3.33 -6.43
C SER A 473 -12.35 2.20 -5.67
N GLU A 474 -12.70 2.37 -4.40
CA GLU A 474 -13.51 1.40 -3.63
C GLU A 474 -14.90 1.19 -4.28
N ARG A 475 -15.52 2.27 -4.76
CA ARG A 475 -16.80 2.18 -5.50
C ARG A 475 -16.61 1.47 -6.84
N SER A 476 -15.53 1.75 -7.57
CA SER A 476 -15.22 1.05 -8.82
C SER A 476 -15.06 -0.45 -8.60
N LEU A 477 -14.27 -0.85 -7.60
CA LEU A 477 -14.08 -2.26 -7.23
C LEU A 477 -15.40 -2.92 -6.81
N SER A 478 -16.27 -2.19 -6.10
CA SER A 478 -17.60 -2.66 -5.73
C SER A 478 -18.51 -2.91 -6.96
N VAL A 479 -18.38 -2.11 -8.03
CA VAL A 479 -19.07 -2.38 -9.29
C VAL A 479 -18.51 -3.64 -9.95
N ASN A 480 -17.20 -3.81 -9.96
CA ASN A 480 -16.55 -5.00 -10.52
C ASN A 480 -16.89 -6.29 -9.76
N ALA A 481 -17.03 -6.23 -8.43
CA ALA A 481 -17.50 -7.36 -7.62
C ALA A 481 -18.92 -7.84 -8.01
N ARG A 482 -19.76 -6.97 -8.58
CA ARG A 482 -21.09 -7.35 -9.11
C ARG A 482 -21.00 -7.97 -10.51
N ILE A 483 -19.90 -7.74 -11.24
CA ILE A 483 -19.64 -8.37 -12.55
C ILE A 483 -19.07 -9.77 -12.34
N VAL A 484 -18.13 -9.93 -11.39
CA VAL A 484 -17.39 -11.16 -11.09
C VAL A 484 -17.97 -11.88 -9.87
N THR A 485 -19.15 -12.47 -10.04
CA THR A 485 -19.83 -13.27 -8.99
C THR A 485 -19.36 -14.71 -8.97
N GLN A 486 -19.77 -15.50 -7.95
CA GLN A 486 -19.43 -16.93 -7.86
C GLN A 486 -19.92 -17.73 -9.08
N GLU A 487 -21.05 -17.32 -9.67
CA GLU A 487 -21.65 -17.92 -10.86
C GLU A 487 -20.99 -17.44 -12.18
N ARG A 488 -20.19 -16.36 -12.13
CA ARG A 488 -19.56 -15.72 -13.29
C ARG A 488 -18.02 -15.78 -13.25
N THR A 489 -17.48 -16.75 -12.53
CA THR A 489 -16.02 -16.97 -12.37
C THR A 489 -15.29 -17.37 -13.65
N LEU A 490 -16.01 -17.64 -14.75
CA LEU A 490 -15.40 -17.95 -16.05
C LEU A 490 -15.26 -16.73 -16.99
N LEU A 491 -15.53 -15.51 -16.52
CA LEU A 491 -15.26 -14.31 -17.31
C LEU A 491 -13.75 -14.07 -17.41
N GLY A 492 -13.28 -13.80 -18.62
CA GLY A 492 -11.89 -13.39 -18.86
C GLY A 492 -11.66 -11.93 -18.47
N GLU A 493 -10.40 -11.58 -18.17
CA GLU A 493 -9.99 -10.24 -17.73
C GLU A 493 -10.43 -9.14 -18.70
N ARG A 494 -10.20 -9.33 -20.01
CA ARG A 494 -10.63 -8.37 -21.04
C ARG A 494 -12.15 -8.22 -21.13
N THR A 495 -12.90 -9.30 -20.89
CA THR A 495 -14.37 -9.22 -20.86
C THR A 495 -14.85 -8.47 -19.64
N ILE A 496 -14.20 -8.64 -18.48
CA ILE A 496 -14.51 -7.88 -17.26
C ILE A 496 -14.26 -6.39 -17.49
N VAL A 497 -13.07 -6.03 -17.98
CA VAL A 497 -12.73 -4.65 -18.33
C VAL A 497 -13.70 -4.09 -19.37
N GLY A 498 -13.97 -4.84 -20.45
CA GLY A 498 -14.87 -4.39 -21.50
C GLY A 498 -16.31 -4.17 -21.04
N LEU A 499 -16.84 -5.04 -20.17
CA LEU A 499 -18.16 -4.82 -19.54
C LEU A 499 -18.17 -3.54 -18.70
N ARG A 500 -17.10 -3.28 -17.96
CA ARG A 500 -16.97 -2.07 -17.14
C ARG A 500 -16.86 -0.82 -18.01
N SER A 501 -16.00 -0.83 -19.03
CA SER A 501 -15.84 0.28 -19.98
C SER A 501 -17.15 0.64 -20.68
N VAL A 502 -17.92 -0.35 -21.15
CA VAL A 502 -19.25 -0.11 -21.75
C VAL A 502 -20.19 0.57 -20.76
N LYS A 503 -20.23 0.08 -19.51
CA LYS A 503 -21.08 0.68 -18.47
C LYS A 503 -20.71 2.13 -18.17
N ASP A 504 -19.43 2.46 -18.07
CA ASP A 504 -18.99 3.83 -17.80
C ASP A 504 -19.10 4.76 -19.01
N ALA A 505 -19.03 4.23 -20.23
CA ALA A 505 -19.36 5.00 -21.44
C ALA A 505 -20.87 5.30 -21.53
N LEU A 506 -21.74 4.37 -21.13
CA LEU A 506 -23.18 4.66 -20.99
C LEU A 506 -23.43 5.74 -19.94
N LYS A 507 -22.73 5.69 -18.79
CA LYS A 507 -22.77 6.75 -17.78
C LYS A 507 -22.26 8.09 -18.33
N PHE A 508 -21.27 8.08 -19.22
CA PHE A 508 -20.77 9.29 -19.86
C PHE A 508 -21.86 9.97 -20.70
N TYR A 509 -22.63 9.22 -21.51
CA TYR A 509 -23.68 9.82 -22.34
C TYR A 509 -25.02 10.06 -21.64
N ASP A 510 -25.41 9.19 -20.70
CA ASP A 510 -26.63 9.32 -19.89
C ASP A 510 -26.32 9.02 -18.41
N PRO A 511 -25.81 10.02 -17.67
CA PRO A 511 -25.32 9.84 -16.29
C PRO A 511 -26.40 9.37 -15.32
N GLU A 512 -27.66 9.73 -15.58
CA GLU A 512 -28.79 9.45 -14.69
C GLU A 512 -29.42 8.08 -14.96
N ASN A 513 -29.61 7.73 -16.24
CA ASN A 513 -30.43 6.56 -16.60
C ASN A 513 -29.63 5.44 -17.28
N LEU A 514 -28.39 5.70 -17.72
CA LEU A 514 -27.51 4.75 -18.41
C LEU A 514 -28.21 4.05 -19.60
N ARG A 515 -29.09 4.79 -20.30
CA ARG A 515 -29.90 4.28 -21.39
C ARG A 515 -29.05 3.97 -22.63
N PRO A 516 -29.05 2.72 -23.13
CA PRO A 516 -28.30 2.35 -24.33
C PRO A 516 -28.71 3.14 -25.58
N GLU A 517 -29.96 3.63 -25.64
CA GLU A 517 -30.49 4.40 -26.76
C GLU A 517 -29.82 5.77 -26.91
N LYS A 518 -29.20 6.29 -25.83
CA LYS A 518 -28.40 7.53 -25.86
C LYS A 518 -26.97 7.30 -26.33
N PHE A 519 -26.56 6.05 -26.49
CA PHE A 519 -25.24 5.69 -26.99
C PHE A 519 -25.22 5.72 -28.51
N ALA A 520 -24.57 6.74 -29.09
CA ALA A 520 -24.54 6.94 -30.53
C ALA A 520 -23.84 5.76 -31.24
N LEU A 521 -24.49 5.22 -32.28
CA LEU A 521 -23.91 4.21 -33.17
C LEU A 521 -22.99 4.88 -34.19
N THR A 522 -21.77 5.18 -33.77
CA THR A 522 -20.76 5.79 -34.66
C THR A 522 -20.13 4.75 -35.60
N ASP A 523 -19.59 5.19 -36.73
CA ASP A 523 -18.83 4.31 -37.64
C ASP A 523 -17.62 3.68 -36.93
N GLY A 524 -17.00 4.40 -35.99
CA GLY A 524 -15.93 3.87 -35.15
C GLY A 524 -16.39 2.69 -34.29
N LEU A 525 -17.56 2.79 -33.66
CA LEU A 525 -18.15 1.70 -32.87
C LEU A 525 -18.48 0.49 -33.74
N LEU A 526 -19.14 0.72 -34.89
CA LEU A 526 -19.49 -0.34 -35.83
C LEU A 526 -18.23 -1.06 -36.35
N THR A 527 -17.18 -0.30 -36.65
CA THR A 527 -15.88 -0.83 -37.08
C THR A 527 -15.24 -1.67 -35.97
N ALA A 528 -15.22 -1.17 -34.72
CA ALA A 528 -14.67 -1.88 -33.57
C ALA A 528 -15.37 -3.23 -33.32
N VAL A 529 -16.71 -3.27 -33.47
CA VAL A 529 -17.47 -4.52 -33.33
C VAL A 529 -17.17 -5.49 -34.48
N ARG A 530 -17.06 -4.99 -35.73
CA ARG A 530 -16.76 -5.82 -36.91
C ARG A 530 -15.35 -6.40 -36.86
N SER A 531 -14.36 -5.63 -36.37
CA SER A 531 -12.96 -6.08 -36.26
C SER A 531 -12.66 -6.92 -35.01
N ALA A 532 -13.58 -6.99 -34.04
CA ALA A 532 -13.37 -7.70 -32.76
C ALA A 532 -12.91 -9.16 -32.92
N HIS A 533 -13.42 -9.89 -33.92
CA HIS A 533 -12.98 -11.26 -34.18
C HIS A 533 -11.53 -11.34 -34.69
N MET A 534 -11.12 -10.38 -35.52
CA MET A 534 -9.75 -10.28 -36.03
C MET A 534 -8.77 -9.98 -34.89
N HIS A 535 -9.08 -8.99 -34.05
CA HIS A 535 -8.27 -8.68 -32.86
C HIS A 535 -8.20 -9.85 -31.88
N HIS A 536 -9.31 -10.57 -31.68
CA HIS A 536 -9.34 -11.76 -30.86
C HIS A 536 -8.38 -12.84 -31.35
N ARG A 537 -8.34 -13.06 -32.67
CA ARG A 537 -7.46 -14.06 -33.29
C ARG A 537 -5.99 -13.63 -33.19
N GLN A 538 -5.68 -12.39 -33.52
CA GLN A 538 -4.32 -11.83 -33.35
C GLN A 538 -3.79 -12.03 -31.93
N ARG A 539 -4.62 -11.74 -30.91
CA ARG A 539 -4.23 -11.96 -29.51
C ARG A 539 -3.95 -13.43 -29.21
N LEU A 540 -4.78 -14.36 -29.70
CA LEU A 540 -4.52 -15.79 -29.48
C LEU A 540 -3.19 -16.22 -30.11
N ASP A 541 -2.89 -15.72 -31.31
CA ASP A 541 -1.63 -15.98 -31.99
C ASP A 541 -0.44 -15.39 -31.21
N GLU A 542 -0.58 -14.17 -30.66
CA GLU A 542 0.42 -13.52 -29.79
C GLU A 542 0.65 -14.29 -28.48
N GLU A 543 -0.41 -14.71 -27.80
CA GLU A 543 -0.35 -15.49 -26.56
C GLU A 543 0.31 -16.86 -26.79
N GLU A 544 0.00 -17.52 -27.91
CA GLU A 544 0.64 -18.78 -28.28
C GLU A 544 2.13 -18.58 -28.58
N ALA A 545 2.49 -17.51 -29.29
CA ALA A 545 3.87 -17.17 -29.59
C ALA A 545 4.68 -16.80 -28.33
N GLU A 546 4.08 -16.05 -27.40
CA GLU A 546 4.69 -15.72 -26.11
C GLU A 546 4.89 -16.97 -25.24
N LYS A 547 3.90 -17.87 -25.20
CA LYS A 547 4.03 -19.14 -24.49
C LYS A 547 5.18 -19.98 -25.04
N LYS A 548 5.28 -20.12 -26.37
CA LYS A 548 6.40 -20.81 -27.03
C LYS A 548 7.74 -20.15 -26.68
N ARG A 549 7.82 -18.81 -26.67
CA ARG A 549 9.04 -18.09 -26.27
C ARG A 549 9.43 -18.37 -24.81
N LYS A 550 8.48 -18.34 -23.88
CA LYS A 550 8.74 -18.66 -22.46
C LYS A 550 9.20 -20.10 -22.26
N GLU A 551 8.59 -21.05 -22.95
CA GLU A 551 9.02 -22.46 -22.89
C GLU A 551 10.45 -22.65 -23.42
N VAL A 552 10.85 -21.90 -24.45
CA VAL A 552 12.23 -21.90 -24.96
C VAL A 552 13.20 -21.28 -23.95
N ASP A 553 12.87 -20.10 -23.40
CA ASP A 553 13.70 -19.42 -22.39
C ASP A 553 13.86 -20.26 -21.12
N GLU A 554 12.81 -20.93 -20.65
CA GLU A 554 12.87 -21.83 -19.49
C GLU A 554 13.78 -23.02 -19.76
N LYS A 555 13.71 -23.61 -20.96
CA LYS A 555 14.63 -24.67 -21.37
C LYS A 555 16.08 -24.18 -21.41
N LEU A 556 16.34 -23.01 -22.00
CA LEU A 556 17.68 -22.42 -22.04
C LEU A 556 18.24 -22.15 -20.64
N LYS A 557 17.42 -21.59 -19.73
CA LYS A 557 17.82 -21.37 -18.33
C LYS A 557 18.09 -22.67 -17.59
N ALA A 558 17.27 -23.69 -17.78
CA ALA A 558 17.49 -25.01 -17.18
C ALA A 558 18.79 -25.65 -17.71
N GLU A 559 19.06 -25.56 -19.01
CA GLU A 559 20.30 -26.04 -19.62
C GLU A 559 21.53 -25.28 -19.12
N GLU A 560 21.44 -23.96 -18.95
CA GLU A 560 22.49 -23.12 -18.38
C GLU A 560 22.75 -23.44 -16.91
N GLU A 561 21.70 -23.65 -16.11
CA GLU A 561 21.83 -24.05 -14.71
C GLU A 561 22.49 -25.43 -14.58
N GLU A 562 22.10 -26.39 -15.41
CA GLU A 562 22.72 -27.72 -15.46
C GLU A 562 24.17 -27.66 -15.96
N ARG A 563 24.51 -26.75 -16.88
CA ARG A 563 25.90 -26.49 -17.26
C ARG A 563 26.69 -25.93 -16.08
N ARG A 564 26.14 -24.95 -15.37
CA ARG A 564 26.77 -24.34 -14.19
C ARG A 564 26.99 -25.35 -13.06
N LYS A 565 26.02 -26.24 -12.80
CA LYS A 565 26.17 -27.34 -11.83
C LYS A 565 27.29 -28.30 -12.23
N ARG A 566 27.35 -28.70 -13.51
CA ARG A 566 28.43 -29.56 -14.03
C ARG A 566 29.81 -28.93 -13.91
N ASP A 567 29.93 -27.64 -14.24
CA ASP A 567 31.20 -26.93 -14.14
C ASP A 567 31.62 -26.74 -12.67
N GLN A 568 30.67 -26.44 -11.77
CA GLN A 568 30.92 -26.37 -10.33
C GLN A 568 31.34 -27.73 -9.74
N GLU A 569 30.75 -28.83 -10.21
CA GLU A 569 31.14 -30.18 -9.78
C GLU A 569 32.54 -30.56 -10.28
N LYS A 570 32.89 -30.24 -11.53
CA LYS A 570 34.24 -30.42 -12.07
C LYS A 570 35.27 -29.66 -11.24
N LEU A 571 34.99 -28.38 -10.96
CA LEU A 571 35.85 -27.54 -10.14
C LEU A 571 36.06 -28.15 -8.74
N ARG A 572 34.98 -28.61 -8.09
CA ARG A 572 35.07 -29.30 -6.79
C ARG A 572 35.96 -30.54 -6.82
N LYS A 573 35.85 -31.36 -7.88
CA LYS A 573 36.69 -32.56 -8.06
C LYS A 573 38.17 -32.20 -8.26
N GLU A 574 38.46 -31.19 -9.06
CA GLU A 574 39.84 -30.72 -9.30
C GLU A 574 40.47 -30.12 -8.03
N THR A 575 39.72 -29.29 -7.29
CA THR A 575 40.18 -28.73 -6.01
C THR A 575 40.46 -29.83 -4.98
N ARG A 576 39.59 -30.84 -4.88
CA ARG A 576 39.82 -31.99 -3.98
C ARG A 576 41.07 -32.76 -4.38
N SER A 577 41.27 -33.03 -5.68
CA SER A 577 42.45 -33.74 -6.16
C SER A 577 43.76 -33.01 -5.86
N LEU A 578 43.78 -31.67 -6.00
CA LEU A 578 44.96 -30.88 -5.66
C LEU A 578 45.21 -30.82 -4.16
N ARG A 579 44.16 -30.72 -3.34
CA ARG A 579 44.27 -30.80 -1.88
C ARG A 579 44.88 -32.13 -1.44
N ASP A 580 44.35 -33.24 -1.92
CA ASP A 580 44.85 -34.58 -1.60
C ASP A 580 46.33 -34.76 -2.04
N LYS A 581 46.73 -34.13 -3.16
CA LYS A 581 48.13 -34.12 -3.61
C LYS A 581 49.01 -33.26 -2.71
N GLY A 582 48.54 -32.08 -2.29
CA GLY A 582 49.23 -31.19 -1.35
C GLY A 582 49.49 -31.88 -0.01
N GLU A 583 48.46 -32.47 0.60
CA GLU A 583 48.59 -33.19 1.88
C GLU A 583 49.60 -34.35 1.81
N ARG A 584 49.64 -35.07 0.68
CA ARG A 584 50.64 -36.14 0.45
C ARG A 584 52.06 -35.61 0.32
N LEU A 585 52.23 -34.44 -0.27
CA LEU A 585 53.55 -33.81 -0.42
C LEU A 585 54.02 -33.19 0.89
N ASP A 586 53.14 -32.57 1.66
CA ASP A 586 53.43 -32.05 3.00
C ASP A 586 53.95 -33.17 3.92
N LYS A 587 53.29 -34.34 3.88
CA LYS A 587 53.77 -35.52 4.62
C LYS A 587 55.17 -35.96 4.18
N LYS A 588 55.46 -35.95 2.88
CA LYS A 588 56.79 -36.30 2.35
C LYS A 588 57.86 -35.25 2.67
N GLU A 589 57.47 -33.98 2.76
CA GLU A 589 58.38 -32.92 3.20
C GLU A 589 58.75 -33.12 4.66
N GLN A 590 57.77 -33.43 5.53
CA GLN A 590 58.02 -33.75 6.93
C GLN A 590 58.93 -34.97 7.08
N GLU A 591 58.67 -36.06 6.36
CA GLU A 591 59.54 -37.25 6.36
C GLU A 591 60.98 -36.91 5.94
N ALA A 592 61.17 -36.07 4.92
CA ALA A 592 62.50 -35.63 4.48
C ALA A 592 63.19 -34.68 5.48
N MET A 593 62.41 -33.86 6.19
CA MET A 593 62.92 -33.02 7.28
C MET A 593 63.37 -33.85 8.49
N ASP A 594 62.60 -34.88 8.85
CA ASP A 594 62.95 -35.78 9.94
C ASP A 594 64.24 -36.56 9.58
N GLU A 595 64.35 -37.07 8.35
CA GLU A 595 65.59 -37.69 7.84
C GLU A 595 66.79 -36.73 7.90
N MET A 596 66.58 -35.45 7.57
CA MET A 596 67.62 -34.41 7.66
C MET A 596 68.04 -34.16 9.11
N GLN A 597 67.08 -34.10 10.02
CA GLN A 597 67.36 -33.91 11.45
C GLN A 597 68.17 -35.09 12.00
N THR A 598 67.76 -36.33 11.72
CA THR A 598 68.51 -37.53 12.13
C THR A 598 69.93 -37.51 11.56
N ALA A 599 70.12 -37.07 10.30
CA ALA A 599 71.45 -36.94 9.70
C ALA A 599 72.29 -35.85 10.41
N ASN A 600 71.70 -34.73 10.81
CA ASN A 600 72.38 -33.66 11.54
C ASN A 600 72.75 -34.09 12.96
N GLU A 601 71.89 -34.83 13.65
CA GLU A 601 72.18 -35.42 14.96
C GLU A 601 73.36 -36.39 14.88
N LEU A 602 73.36 -37.27 13.87
CA LEU A 602 74.48 -38.19 13.60
C LEU A 602 75.78 -37.44 13.26
N LEU A 603 75.70 -36.34 12.51
CA LEU A 603 76.84 -35.48 12.20
C LEU A 603 77.41 -34.82 13.46
N SER A 604 76.54 -34.30 14.33
CA SER A 604 76.91 -33.69 15.61
C SER A 604 77.55 -34.71 16.53
N GLU A 605 76.96 -35.89 16.67
CA GLU A 605 77.50 -36.98 17.48
C GLU A 605 78.86 -37.44 16.94
N GLY A 606 78.98 -37.61 15.61
CA GLY A 606 80.24 -37.94 14.95
C GLY A 606 81.31 -36.87 15.18
N THR A 607 80.95 -35.59 15.10
CA THR A 607 81.87 -34.46 15.33
C THR A 607 82.33 -34.39 16.78
N CYS A 608 81.42 -34.61 17.74
CA CYS A 608 81.73 -34.64 19.16
C CYS A 608 82.65 -35.84 19.49
N LYS A 609 82.38 -37.01 18.92
CA LYS A 609 83.26 -38.20 19.05
C LYS A 609 84.63 -37.96 18.42
N LEU A 610 84.70 -37.29 17.27
CA LEU A 610 85.98 -36.92 16.64
C LEU A 610 86.76 -35.96 17.53
N GLN A 611 86.10 -34.92 18.05
CA GLN A 611 86.72 -33.96 18.96
C GLN A 611 87.21 -34.63 20.25
N ALA A 612 86.44 -35.55 20.82
CA ALA A 612 86.86 -36.35 21.98
C ALA A 612 88.07 -37.24 21.67
N ALA A 613 88.08 -37.93 20.53
CA ALA A 613 89.20 -38.78 20.09
C ALA A 613 90.49 -37.98 19.77
N LEU A 614 90.34 -36.69 19.42
CA LEU A 614 91.45 -35.75 19.21
C LEU A 614 91.93 -35.08 20.51
N SER A 615 91.04 -34.93 21.50
CA SER A 615 91.31 -34.23 22.78
C SER A 615 91.80 -35.17 23.89
N SER A 616 91.84 -36.48 23.66
CA SER A 616 92.42 -37.44 24.60
C SER A 616 93.93 -37.20 24.71
N GLY A 617 94.38 -36.74 25.87
CA GLY A 617 95.79 -36.40 26.11
C GLY A 617 96.77 -37.55 25.81
N SER A 618 97.85 -37.20 25.12
CA SER A 618 99.12 -37.93 24.91
C SER A 618 99.19 -39.05 23.86
N LYS A 619 98.08 -39.68 23.46
CA LYS A 619 98.01 -40.46 22.20
C LYS A 619 96.60 -40.36 21.65
N VAL A 620 96.49 -39.87 20.42
CA VAL A 620 95.25 -39.80 19.65
C VAL A 620 94.66 -41.20 19.51
N ASP A 621 93.39 -41.39 19.91
CA ASP A 621 92.65 -42.64 19.72
C ASP A 621 92.32 -42.82 18.23
N SER A 622 93.23 -43.49 17.51
CA SER A 622 93.09 -43.68 16.06
C SER A 622 91.85 -44.52 15.68
N GLN A 623 91.35 -45.35 16.59
CA GLN A 623 90.20 -46.21 16.35
C GLN A 623 88.89 -45.45 16.57
N GLY A 624 88.80 -44.66 17.65
CA GLY A 624 87.71 -43.70 17.88
C GLY A 624 87.60 -42.65 16.78
N ALA A 625 88.73 -42.13 16.28
CA ALA A 625 88.76 -41.18 15.17
C ALA A 625 88.26 -41.79 13.85
N LYS A 626 88.61 -43.05 13.53
CA LYS A 626 88.11 -43.75 12.34
C LYS A 626 86.59 -43.96 12.39
N VAL A 627 86.06 -44.37 13.55
CA VAL A 627 84.60 -44.54 13.74
C VAL A 627 83.88 -43.20 13.61
N ALA A 628 84.42 -42.13 14.19
CA ALA A 628 83.87 -40.79 14.07
C ALA A 628 83.88 -40.26 12.63
N CYS A 629 84.97 -40.49 11.88
CA CYS A 629 85.04 -40.15 10.46
C CYS A 629 83.99 -40.92 9.63
N LEU A 630 83.80 -42.22 9.87
CA LEU A 630 82.76 -43.01 9.19
C LEU A 630 81.33 -42.52 9.54
N MET A 631 81.09 -42.14 10.79
CA MET A 631 79.81 -41.54 11.20
C MET A 631 79.57 -40.20 10.49
N ILE A 632 80.59 -39.35 10.39
CA ILE A 632 80.52 -38.07 9.68
C ILE A 632 80.30 -38.27 8.18
N GLU A 633 81.00 -39.22 7.54
CA GLU A 633 80.81 -39.54 6.12
C GLU A 633 79.40 -40.06 5.84
N THR A 634 78.91 -40.97 6.69
CA THR A 634 77.54 -41.52 6.59
C THR A 634 76.50 -40.41 6.81
N ALA A 635 76.70 -39.55 7.80
CA ALA A 635 75.84 -38.41 8.08
C ALA A 635 75.82 -37.42 6.91
N LYS A 636 76.98 -37.07 6.33
CA LYS A 636 77.05 -36.21 5.13
C LYS A 636 76.36 -36.83 3.92
N SER A 637 76.51 -38.15 3.71
CA SER A 637 75.82 -38.87 2.65
C SER A 637 74.30 -38.85 2.85
N ASN A 638 73.82 -39.09 4.07
CA ASN A 638 72.40 -39.04 4.42
C ASN A 638 71.84 -37.63 4.33
N GLN A 639 72.58 -36.62 4.77
CA GLN A 639 72.22 -35.21 4.65
C GLN A 639 72.08 -34.80 3.17
N ALA A 640 73.00 -35.25 2.30
CA ALA A 640 72.91 -35.01 0.86
C ALA A 640 71.68 -35.69 0.22
N LYS A 641 71.34 -36.91 0.66
CA LYS A 641 70.13 -37.63 0.19
C LYS A 641 68.85 -36.95 0.66
N ALA A 642 68.75 -36.60 1.95
CA ALA A 642 67.62 -35.89 2.52
C ALA A 642 67.43 -34.51 1.87
N LYS A 643 68.53 -33.79 1.60
CA LYS A 643 68.50 -32.50 0.89
C LYS A 643 67.90 -32.62 -0.50
N ARG A 644 68.35 -33.61 -1.28
CA ARG A 644 67.81 -33.88 -2.63
C ARG A 644 66.33 -34.27 -2.59
N LYS A 645 65.90 -35.07 -1.60
CA LYS A 645 64.48 -35.40 -1.40
C LYS A 645 63.66 -34.15 -1.08
N LEU A 646 64.14 -33.32 -0.16
CA LEU A 646 63.48 -32.07 0.25
C LEU A 646 63.33 -31.09 -0.92
N GLU A 647 64.40 -30.90 -1.71
CA GLU A 647 64.38 -30.07 -2.91
C GLU A 647 63.36 -30.60 -3.94
N ALA A 648 63.34 -31.92 -4.18
CA ALA A 648 62.40 -32.55 -5.11
C ALA A 648 60.93 -32.46 -4.65
N VAL A 649 60.66 -32.53 -3.34
CA VAL A 649 59.30 -32.37 -2.79
C VAL A 649 58.87 -30.90 -2.89
N ARG A 650 59.74 -29.95 -2.55
CA ARG A 650 59.45 -28.51 -2.63
C ARG A 650 59.14 -28.03 -4.04
N GLU A 651 59.84 -28.55 -5.06
CA GLU A 651 59.49 -28.24 -6.45
C GLU A 651 58.09 -28.73 -6.83
N LYS A 652 57.74 -29.97 -6.43
CA LYS A 652 56.38 -30.49 -6.64
C LYS A 652 55.32 -29.70 -5.88
N GLN A 653 55.66 -29.20 -4.68
CA GLN A 653 54.76 -28.35 -3.89
C GLN A 653 54.51 -27.01 -4.58
N LYS A 654 55.55 -26.40 -5.19
CA LYS A 654 55.39 -25.19 -6.00
C LYS A 654 54.46 -25.44 -7.19
N GLU A 655 54.60 -26.57 -7.89
CA GLU A 655 53.70 -26.91 -9.00
C GLU A 655 52.24 -27.06 -8.56
N VAL A 656 51.99 -27.75 -7.44
CA VAL A 656 50.63 -27.87 -6.87
C VAL A 656 50.07 -26.50 -6.48
N ASN A 657 50.88 -25.65 -5.86
CA ASN A 657 50.47 -24.30 -5.47
C ASN A 657 50.15 -23.41 -6.67
N ILE A 658 50.97 -23.45 -7.73
CA ILE A 658 50.71 -22.74 -8.99
C ILE A 658 49.40 -23.21 -9.63
N ASN A 659 49.16 -24.53 -9.65
CA ASN A 659 47.93 -25.09 -10.21
C ASN A 659 46.70 -24.71 -9.37
N ASN A 660 46.84 -24.67 -8.04
CA ASN A 660 45.78 -24.24 -7.13
C ASN A 660 45.45 -22.75 -7.30
N GLN A 661 46.47 -21.90 -7.48
CA GLN A 661 46.29 -20.47 -7.74
C GLN A 661 45.59 -20.22 -9.08
N LYS A 662 45.99 -20.91 -10.15
CA LYS A 662 45.30 -20.86 -11.46
C LYS A 662 43.83 -21.30 -11.37
N LEU A 663 43.51 -22.23 -10.48
CA LEU A 663 42.14 -22.69 -10.23
C LEU A 663 41.31 -21.66 -9.46
N LEU A 664 41.89 -20.99 -8.46
CA LEU A 664 41.25 -19.89 -7.74
C LEU A 664 40.95 -18.70 -8.65
N GLU A 665 41.85 -18.38 -9.57
CA GLU A 665 41.65 -17.33 -10.59
C GLU A 665 40.51 -17.67 -11.55
N LYS A 666 40.36 -18.95 -11.94
CA LYS A 666 39.22 -19.42 -12.76
C LYS A 666 37.89 -19.46 -11.99
N ALA A 667 37.93 -19.56 -10.66
CA ALA A 667 36.75 -19.65 -9.81
C ALA A 667 36.14 -18.28 -9.45
N LEU A 668 36.87 -17.19 -9.68
CA LEU A 668 36.35 -15.83 -9.51
C LEU A 668 35.35 -15.52 -10.64
N PRO A 669 34.09 -15.16 -10.34
CA PRO A 669 33.15 -14.74 -11.35
C PRO A 669 33.69 -13.50 -12.06
N ALA A 670 33.69 -13.52 -13.40
CA ALA A 670 33.95 -12.37 -14.24
C ALA A 670 32.78 -11.38 -14.16
N ASP A 671 32.54 -10.79 -12.98
CA ASP A 671 31.71 -9.58 -12.83
C ASP A 671 31.93 -8.91 -11.46
N VAL A 672 33.14 -8.39 -11.23
CA VAL A 672 33.39 -7.34 -10.21
C VAL A 672 34.43 -6.36 -10.75
N SER A 673 34.07 -5.61 -11.79
CA SER A 673 34.85 -4.48 -12.28
C SER A 673 34.00 -3.21 -12.32
N ALA A 674 33.53 -2.73 -11.16
CA ALA A 674 33.30 -1.30 -10.91
C ALA A 674 32.86 -1.02 -9.46
N VAL A 675 33.83 -0.90 -8.53
CA VAL A 675 33.65 -0.04 -7.35
C VAL A 675 34.92 0.80 -7.20
N PRO A 676 34.89 2.13 -7.42
CA PRO A 676 36.04 2.97 -7.18
C PRO A 676 36.25 3.12 -5.66
N LEU A 677 37.33 2.53 -5.15
CA LEU A 677 37.81 2.75 -3.79
C LEU A 677 38.18 4.24 -3.62
N LYS A 678 37.35 4.94 -2.85
CA LYS A 678 37.64 6.27 -2.28
C LYS A 678 39.02 6.24 -1.61
N LYS A 679 39.96 7.06 -2.12
CA LYS A 679 41.20 7.42 -1.43
C LYS A 679 40.86 8.08 -0.09
N ARG A 680 41.10 7.38 1.03
CA ARG A 680 41.37 8.02 2.32
C ARG A 680 42.73 8.72 2.20
N LYS A 681 42.71 10.06 2.16
CA LYS A 681 43.91 10.85 2.39
C LYS A 681 44.21 10.85 3.88
N SER A 682 45.41 10.41 4.25
CA SER A 682 46.05 10.71 5.53
C SER A 682 47.25 11.62 5.27
N LYS A 683 47.01 12.92 5.35
CA LYS A 683 47.83 14.00 5.91
C LYS A 683 47.14 15.31 5.58
#